data_AF-A0A415KPN9-F1
#
_entry.id   AF-A0A415KPN9-F1
#
_cell.length_a   1.000
_cell.length_b   1.000
_cell.length_c   1.000
_cell.angle_alpha   90.00
_cell.angle_beta   90.00
_cell.angle_gamma   90.00
#
_symmetry.space_group_name_H-M   'P 1'
#
loop_
_entity.id
_entity.type
_entity.pdbx_description
1 polymer ?
#
loop_
_entity_poly.entity_id
_entity_poly.type
_entity_poly.pdbx_seq_one_letter_code
_entity_poly.pdbx_strand_id
1 'polypeptide(L)'
;MVPTQDYVSTFGVANKKITVTSDGDNRATLHFSNRAMLSGSCTFDNVEVVGSGKFYCNGFDTVFTRNCELNLSETLYGGGYRSTVDHTHVVIAASGYINPGSGAGLHDVIGGSYQGSVEHDTYLEISGNLRMASGNHVNPGCMRGDGSSGDGNGFPAVYVGGNATLVYDNANSEVSPAIEGTYGCEMRGNVTLDVRSGRVNEICGHFGDPAPIKGNIHIIAGSSTYENTDKTLRLNSNWPIIGAGQMIPDGVYEVDGDVVIDAYENVWGWDKGGSIPNDVPFIEGSKKANVGGSITVNVHGSHVGSIYGAEWSAVNGDIAVNASGVELRDEAGDSHGYVFCENDLTNSSDEGSSVKARGKLSISLNSGSVGYVSLTSNKNVSISDGSFINIAGRPEIATGVTGVYYGLPKGSSSPTINIAGTVAEIPYIKYASALNVTDNSEITAGTISSVNKIAITGQSNTNVTTKFGCNNASSNELIEDNGLRVDEGSVLTTAGSQAYVYGYVDINGTWEQQYNTAKNYNDIFVKGTTSIGSKGILIDHGSSNLKGAVINKGTLALMAPALFQGNYRGDDAEIRLPAVTNNYDGTDDGGDIPLIVKGESSGKTTVNTVDPNNWQNLKLPSLGDNYVLSKASGDAPKQSTFILGNEDAVGEGYYLKRVRDADSTDDFHMWQVAAKLSLTFDDNGAYDPAYPQKFLQDKTADKDSYTFALPKTAPTRKGWAFDGWNTERDGSGDQFTDKTEVSKSTTVYAQWKWVPRDVTVTFDENGGETKADPASQTKTTEPGKTSFTFALPKTAPTRKGWAFDGWNTERDGSGDQFTDKTEVSKSTTVYAQWKWVPRDVTVTFDENGGETKADPASQTKTTEPGKTSFTFALPKTAPTRKGWAFDGWNTERDGSGDQFTDKTEVSKSTTVYAQWKWVPRDVTVTFDENGGETKADPASQTKTTEPGALASTGERLLPVLPLAVVGSALTSLGLLLEYNRKKRRNDK
;
A
#
# COMPACT_ATOMS: atom_id res chain seq x y z
N MET A 1 -71.83 27.73 56.64
CA MET A 1 -71.23 29.00 57.11
C MET A 1 -70.18 28.69 58.16
N VAL A 2 -68.96 29.17 57.99
CA VAL A 2 -67.95 29.26 59.05
C VAL A 2 -68.33 30.42 59.98
N PRO A 3 -68.18 30.31 61.32
CA PRO A 3 -68.41 31.44 62.23
C PRO A 3 -67.57 32.66 61.88
N THR A 4 -68.12 33.86 62.09
CA THR A 4 -67.47 35.12 61.77
C THR A 4 -67.37 36.03 62.99
N GLN A 5 -66.23 36.71 63.12
CA GLN A 5 -66.03 37.81 64.06
C GLN A 5 -65.27 38.92 63.33
N ASP A 6 -65.73 40.17 63.44
CA ASP A 6 -65.07 41.35 62.85
C ASP A 6 -64.76 41.19 61.34
N TYR A 7 -65.72 40.56 60.62
CA TYR A 7 -65.66 40.14 59.21
C TYR A 7 -64.63 39.04 58.87
N VAL A 8 -63.92 38.48 59.85
CA VAL A 8 -62.98 37.36 59.70
C VAL A 8 -63.66 36.02 60.00
N SER A 9 -63.47 35.02 59.14
CA SER A 9 -63.82 33.62 59.38
C SER A 9 -62.58 32.84 59.80
N THR A 10 -62.56 32.30 61.01
CA THR A 10 -61.46 31.46 61.51
C THR A 10 -61.87 29.98 61.50
N PHE A 11 -61.06 29.11 60.90
CA PHE A 11 -61.38 27.69 60.74
C PHE A 11 -60.17 26.77 60.98
N GLY A 12 -60.39 25.60 61.59
CA GLY A 12 -59.34 24.61 61.88
C GLY A 12 -59.26 24.27 63.37
N VAL A 13 -58.26 23.48 63.75
CA VAL A 13 -58.01 23.08 65.13
C VAL A 13 -56.52 23.24 65.44
N ALA A 14 -56.19 24.11 66.39
CA ALA A 14 -54.82 24.40 66.76
C ALA A 14 -54.03 23.14 67.19
N ASN A 15 -52.80 23.02 66.71
CA ASN A 15 -51.90 21.88 66.95
C ASN A 15 -52.49 20.52 66.51
N LYS A 16 -53.29 20.51 65.43
CA LYS A 16 -53.84 19.32 64.77
C LYS A 16 -53.81 19.49 63.24
N LYS A 17 -53.74 18.36 62.54
CA LYS A 17 -54.07 18.23 61.12
C LYS A 17 -55.41 17.52 61.02
N ILE A 18 -56.37 18.13 60.33
CA ILE A 18 -57.74 17.63 60.19
C ILE A 18 -58.08 17.41 58.72
N THR A 19 -58.88 16.39 58.43
CA THR A 19 -59.57 16.25 57.14
C THR A 19 -61.00 16.74 57.31
N VAL A 20 -61.44 17.63 56.41
CA VAL A 20 -62.79 18.16 56.32
C VAL A 20 -63.46 17.47 55.14
N THR A 21 -64.51 16.70 55.40
CA THR A 21 -65.21 15.93 54.36
C THR A 21 -66.71 15.83 54.61
N SER A 22 -67.45 15.47 53.57
CA SER A 22 -68.91 15.30 53.60
C SER A 22 -69.30 13.83 53.76
N ASP A 23 -70.33 13.56 54.56
CA ASP A 23 -70.90 12.22 54.71
C ASP A 23 -71.69 11.82 53.44
N GLY A 24 -71.04 11.05 52.56
CA GLY A 24 -71.63 10.50 51.34
C GLY A 24 -71.35 11.31 50.06
N ASP A 25 -72.04 10.96 48.98
CA ASP A 25 -71.68 11.38 47.60
C ASP A 25 -71.94 12.87 47.27
N ASN A 26 -72.54 13.63 48.19
CA ASN A 26 -72.86 15.05 48.00
C ASN A 26 -71.86 15.94 48.75
N ARG A 27 -71.27 16.92 48.05
CA ARG A 27 -70.40 17.94 48.66
C ARG A 27 -71.21 18.91 49.53
N ALA A 28 -70.76 19.12 50.76
CA ALA A 28 -71.23 20.18 51.65
C ALA A 28 -70.41 21.47 51.47
N THR A 29 -71.08 22.63 51.54
CA THR A 29 -70.45 23.93 51.26
C THR A 29 -69.96 24.67 52.50
N LEU A 30 -68.65 24.91 52.55
CA LEU A 30 -67.94 25.70 53.54
C LEU A 30 -67.84 27.15 53.07
N HIS A 31 -68.89 27.95 53.34
CA HIS A 31 -68.87 29.39 53.11
C HIS A 31 -68.05 30.13 54.18
N PHE A 32 -67.00 30.84 53.75
CA PHE A 32 -66.19 31.78 54.52
C PHE A 32 -66.54 33.24 54.18
N SER A 33 -66.17 34.18 55.05
CA SER A 33 -66.33 35.62 54.81
C SER A 33 -65.21 36.24 53.95
N ASN A 34 -65.26 37.57 53.79
CA ASN A 34 -64.29 38.39 53.05
C ASN A 34 -62.83 38.34 53.58
N ARG A 35 -62.59 37.67 54.70
CA ARG A 35 -61.25 37.32 55.18
C ARG A 35 -61.31 35.97 55.86
N ALA A 36 -60.86 34.93 55.18
CA ALA A 36 -60.74 33.59 55.75
C ALA A 36 -59.34 33.39 56.35
N MET A 37 -59.22 32.78 57.52
CA MET A 37 -57.94 32.46 58.15
C MET A 37 -57.98 31.06 58.76
N LEU A 38 -56.97 30.24 58.47
CA LEU A 38 -56.83 28.94 59.12
C LEU A 38 -56.18 29.05 60.51
N SER A 39 -56.59 28.17 61.42
CA SER A 39 -56.09 28.04 62.80
C SER A 39 -55.42 26.69 63.08
N GLY A 40 -55.27 25.86 62.04
CA GLY A 40 -54.60 24.57 62.06
C GLY A 40 -54.64 23.91 60.68
N SER A 41 -53.81 22.89 60.47
CA SER A 41 -53.65 22.21 59.18
C SER A 41 -54.92 21.51 58.70
N CYS A 42 -55.30 21.73 57.45
CA CYS A 42 -56.59 21.29 56.88
C CYS A 42 -56.43 20.60 55.52
N THR A 43 -57.00 19.40 55.39
CA THR A 43 -57.22 18.73 54.10
C THR A 43 -58.70 18.79 53.77
N PHE A 44 -59.07 19.48 52.68
CA PHE A 44 -60.42 19.58 52.16
C PHE A 44 -60.64 18.50 51.09
N ASP A 45 -61.55 17.56 51.38
CA ASP A 45 -61.84 16.39 50.54
C ASP A 45 -63.35 16.16 50.44
N ASN A 46 -63.89 15.99 49.23
CA ASN A 46 -65.33 15.87 49.00
C ASN A 46 -66.16 17.01 49.66
N VAL A 47 -65.72 18.26 49.51
CA VAL A 47 -66.41 19.48 50.00
C VAL A 47 -66.34 20.59 48.95
N GLU A 48 -67.22 21.58 49.05
CA GLU A 48 -67.07 22.86 48.33
C GLU A 48 -66.56 23.91 49.32
N VAL A 49 -65.53 24.67 48.95
CA VAL A 49 -64.98 25.78 49.74
C VAL A 49 -65.26 27.09 49.01
N VAL A 50 -66.07 27.96 49.62
CA VAL A 50 -66.52 29.23 49.02
C VAL A 50 -66.02 30.40 49.84
N GLY A 51 -65.27 31.30 49.23
CA GLY A 51 -64.73 32.51 49.88
C GLY A 51 -65.09 33.77 49.10
N SER A 52 -65.72 34.74 49.77
CA SER A 52 -66.07 36.03 49.16
C SER A 52 -64.93 37.06 49.17
N GLY A 53 -63.73 36.65 49.60
CA GLY A 53 -62.55 37.50 49.68
C GLY A 53 -61.30 36.73 50.12
N LYS A 54 -60.20 37.43 50.36
CA LYS A 54 -58.85 36.85 50.60
C LYS A 54 -58.85 35.69 51.59
N PHE A 55 -58.21 34.59 51.20
CA PHE A 55 -58.09 33.36 51.98
C PHE A 55 -56.65 33.15 52.47
N TYR A 56 -56.45 33.03 53.78
CA TYR A 56 -55.13 32.85 54.41
C TYR A 56 -54.99 31.45 55.02
N CYS A 57 -54.13 30.63 54.45
CA CYS A 57 -53.75 29.33 55.02
C CYS A 57 -52.86 29.49 56.27
N ASN A 58 -52.33 30.70 56.51
CA ASN A 58 -51.80 31.15 57.79
C ASN A 58 -50.60 30.32 58.31
N GLY A 59 -49.82 29.75 57.39
CA GLY A 59 -48.63 28.95 57.72
C GLY A 59 -48.92 27.51 58.15
N PHE A 60 -50.06 26.93 57.74
CA PHE A 60 -50.42 25.54 58.02
C PHE A 60 -50.53 24.69 56.75
N ASP A 61 -50.09 23.42 56.81
CA ASP A 61 -50.38 22.41 55.77
C ASP A 61 -51.84 22.49 55.31
N THR A 62 -52.05 22.88 54.06
CA THR A 62 -53.36 23.03 53.46
C THR A 62 -53.43 22.27 52.15
N VAL A 63 -54.43 21.39 52.01
CA VAL A 63 -54.59 20.53 50.83
C VAL A 63 -56.03 20.56 50.36
N PHE A 64 -56.29 21.13 49.19
CA PHE A 64 -57.56 21.00 48.48
C PHE A 64 -57.41 19.86 47.48
N THR A 65 -58.02 18.72 47.76
CA THR A 65 -57.90 17.51 46.93
C THR A 65 -58.66 17.64 45.60
N ARG A 66 -58.39 16.75 44.65
CA ARG A 66 -59.14 16.64 43.37
C ARG A 66 -60.66 16.38 43.51
N ASN A 67 -61.12 15.96 44.69
CA ASN A 67 -62.54 15.75 44.97
C ASN A 67 -63.20 17.04 45.50
N CYS A 68 -62.40 18.01 45.97
CA CYS A 68 -62.84 19.31 46.43
C CYS A 68 -63.22 20.21 45.25
N GLU A 69 -64.16 21.12 45.51
CA GLU A 69 -64.41 22.28 44.66
C GLU A 69 -63.99 23.53 45.43
N LEU A 70 -63.22 24.43 44.80
CA LEU A 70 -62.67 25.62 45.42
C LEU A 70 -63.10 26.85 44.63
N ASN A 71 -63.86 27.73 45.27
CA ASN A 71 -64.57 28.85 44.65
C ASN A 71 -64.26 30.15 45.43
N LEU A 72 -63.10 30.75 45.17
CA LEU A 72 -62.60 31.96 45.85
C LEU A 72 -62.70 33.21 44.96
N SER A 73 -63.26 34.28 45.49
CA SER A 73 -63.51 35.53 44.73
C SER A 73 -62.28 36.45 44.61
N GLU A 74 -61.27 36.24 45.46
CA GLU A 74 -60.02 37.02 45.54
C GLU A 74 -58.84 36.05 45.81
N THR A 75 -57.64 36.59 46.02
CA THR A 75 -56.37 35.87 46.27
C THR A 75 -56.41 34.82 47.38
N LEU A 76 -55.76 33.68 47.16
CA LEU A 76 -55.32 32.76 48.22
C LEU A 76 -53.85 33.05 48.62
N TYR A 77 -53.58 33.13 49.92
CA TYR A 77 -52.25 33.22 50.52
C TYR A 77 -51.95 31.96 51.34
N GLY A 78 -50.77 31.35 51.16
CA GLY A 78 -50.31 30.23 51.98
C GLY A 78 -49.85 30.68 53.37
N GLY A 79 -49.31 31.89 53.48
CA GLY A 79 -48.88 32.50 54.73
C GLY A 79 -49.97 33.31 55.45
N GLY A 80 -49.53 34.18 56.34
CA GLY A 80 -50.37 34.98 57.23
C GLY A 80 -50.86 36.30 56.64
N TYR A 81 -51.83 36.92 57.31
CA TYR A 81 -52.20 38.32 57.10
C TYR A 81 -51.40 39.20 58.07
N ARG A 82 -50.53 40.07 57.55
CA ARG A 82 -49.69 41.01 58.32
C ARG A 82 -48.87 40.35 59.44
N SER A 83 -48.42 39.12 59.17
CA SER A 83 -47.78 38.24 60.15
C SER A 83 -46.73 37.37 59.47
N THR A 84 -45.61 37.17 60.14
CA THR A 84 -44.61 36.18 59.75
C THR A 84 -45.04 34.80 60.26
N VAL A 85 -44.87 33.78 59.43
CA VAL A 85 -45.17 32.37 59.75
C VAL A 85 -43.93 31.50 59.62
N ASP A 86 -43.98 30.28 60.18
CA ASP A 86 -42.83 29.38 60.24
C ASP A 86 -42.45 28.81 58.86
N HIS A 87 -43.40 28.20 58.15
CA HIS A 87 -43.29 27.65 56.80
C HIS A 87 -44.64 27.77 56.08
N THR A 88 -44.73 27.44 54.80
CA THR A 88 -46.03 27.23 54.13
C THR A 88 -46.03 25.98 53.25
N HIS A 89 -47.16 25.28 53.20
CA HIS A 89 -47.36 24.10 52.35
C HIS A 89 -48.81 24.05 51.85
N VAL A 90 -49.04 24.47 50.62
CA VAL A 90 -50.37 24.54 49.98
C VAL A 90 -50.41 23.63 48.75
N VAL A 91 -51.39 22.73 48.68
CA VAL A 91 -51.66 21.89 47.49
C VAL A 91 -53.09 22.14 47.03
N ILE A 92 -53.27 22.46 45.75
CA ILE A 92 -54.55 22.77 45.13
C ILE A 92 -54.76 21.89 43.88
N ALA A 93 -55.17 20.65 44.12
CA ALA A 93 -55.58 19.70 43.09
C ALA A 93 -57.08 19.83 42.71
N ALA A 94 -57.80 20.74 43.38
CA ALA A 94 -59.24 20.96 43.22
C ALA A 94 -59.66 21.51 41.85
N SER A 95 -60.95 21.37 41.53
CA SER A 95 -61.60 22.11 40.45
C SER A 95 -62.27 23.39 40.96
N GLY A 96 -62.49 24.38 40.09
CA GLY A 96 -63.29 25.57 40.41
C GLY A 96 -62.63 26.85 39.96
N TYR A 97 -62.54 27.84 40.83
CA TYR A 97 -61.88 29.11 40.56
C TYR A 97 -61.21 29.78 41.77
N ILE A 98 -60.18 30.55 41.49
CA ILE A 98 -59.59 31.53 42.42
C ILE A 98 -59.45 32.84 41.64
N ASN A 99 -59.95 33.95 42.19
CA ASN A 99 -59.85 35.28 41.58
C ASN A 99 -60.30 35.32 40.08
N PRO A 100 -61.52 34.87 39.72
CA PRO A 100 -61.93 34.59 38.34
C PRO A 100 -62.22 35.83 37.47
N GLY A 101 -61.81 37.02 37.89
CA GLY A 101 -62.11 38.28 37.22
C GLY A 101 -61.15 39.38 37.68
N SER A 102 -60.94 40.38 36.81
CA SER A 102 -59.93 41.43 37.01
C SER A 102 -60.35 42.48 38.04
N GLY A 103 -60.37 42.08 39.31
CA GLY A 103 -60.24 43.02 40.42
C GLY A 103 -58.88 43.70 40.34
N ALA A 104 -58.87 45.01 40.04
CA ALA A 104 -57.62 45.74 39.82
C ALA A 104 -56.76 45.78 41.08
N GLY A 105 -55.70 44.97 41.10
CA GLY A 105 -54.81 44.82 42.24
C GLY A 105 -55.18 43.68 43.19
N LEU A 106 -55.38 42.48 42.64
CA LEU A 106 -55.46 41.22 43.39
C LEU A 106 -54.73 40.10 42.63
N HIS A 107 -53.79 39.44 43.29
CA HIS A 107 -53.11 38.23 42.79
C HIS A 107 -54.03 37.00 42.81
N ASP A 108 -53.65 35.92 42.13
CA ASP A 108 -54.42 34.68 42.14
C ASP A 108 -54.03 33.80 43.34
N VAL A 109 -52.77 33.33 43.38
CA VAL A 109 -52.28 32.43 44.44
C VAL A 109 -50.86 32.76 44.85
N ILE A 110 -50.68 33.08 46.13
CA ILE A 110 -49.41 33.46 46.75
C ILE A 110 -49.01 32.39 47.77
N GLY A 111 -47.81 31.82 47.66
CA GLY A 111 -47.32 30.76 48.55
C GLY A 111 -46.98 31.28 49.95
N GLY A 112 -46.46 32.49 50.07
CA GLY A 112 -46.08 33.14 51.33
C GLY A 112 -47.16 34.05 51.93
N SER A 113 -46.72 34.96 52.80
CA SER A 113 -47.56 35.86 53.59
C SER A 113 -47.88 37.18 52.88
N TYR A 114 -49.02 37.80 53.22
CA TYR A 114 -49.33 39.19 52.83
C TYR A 114 -48.82 40.14 53.92
N GLN A 115 -47.93 41.06 53.56
CA GLN A 115 -47.36 42.07 54.47
C GLN A 115 -46.70 41.45 55.73
N GLY A 116 -46.08 40.30 55.55
CA GLY A 116 -45.28 39.54 56.52
C GLY A 116 -44.38 38.54 55.79
N SER A 117 -43.56 37.79 56.53
CA SER A 117 -42.56 36.86 55.94
C SER A 117 -42.90 35.38 56.15
N VAL A 118 -41.99 34.50 55.73
CA VAL A 118 -41.90 33.09 56.11
C VAL A 118 -40.46 32.82 56.60
N GLU A 119 -40.29 32.17 57.76
CA GLU A 119 -38.96 31.93 58.36
C GLU A 119 -38.19 30.77 57.70
N HIS A 120 -38.90 29.76 57.19
CA HIS A 120 -38.34 28.58 56.52
C HIS A 120 -38.90 28.45 55.09
N ASP A 121 -39.14 27.23 54.60
CA ASP A 121 -39.53 26.96 53.22
C ASP A 121 -40.99 27.36 52.91
N THR A 122 -41.26 27.67 51.62
CA THR A 122 -42.62 27.73 51.05
C THR A 122 -42.81 26.68 49.96
N TYR A 123 -43.95 26.00 49.98
CA TYR A 123 -44.38 25.05 48.96
C TYR A 123 -45.80 25.37 48.49
N LEU A 124 -45.97 25.56 47.18
CA LEU A 124 -47.24 25.78 46.52
C LEU A 124 -47.38 24.84 45.33
N GLU A 125 -48.40 23.98 45.30
CA GLU A 125 -48.75 23.13 44.17
C GLU A 125 -50.14 23.46 43.65
N ILE A 126 -50.28 23.63 42.34
CA ILE A 126 -51.56 23.81 41.63
C ILE A 126 -51.62 22.74 40.53
N SER A 127 -52.33 21.63 40.79
CA SER A 127 -52.42 20.46 39.90
C SER A 127 -53.86 20.08 39.54
N GLY A 128 -54.77 21.04 39.66
CA GLY A 128 -56.22 20.86 39.49
C GLY A 128 -56.77 21.29 38.13
N ASN A 129 -58.00 21.81 38.14
CA ASN A 129 -58.62 22.50 37.01
C ASN A 129 -59.26 23.79 37.52
N LEU A 130 -58.44 24.82 37.67
CA LEU A 130 -58.82 26.09 38.26
C LEU A 130 -58.86 27.17 37.19
N ARG A 131 -59.97 27.91 37.14
CA ARG A 131 -60.05 29.17 36.40
C ARG A 131 -59.53 30.32 37.27
N MET A 132 -58.56 31.05 36.74
CA MET A 132 -57.92 32.22 37.34
C MET A 132 -58.03 33.44 36.40
N ALA A 133 -57.58 34.62 36.82
CA ALA A 133 -57.57 35.79 35.96
C ALA A 133 -56.25 35.90 35.18
N SER A 134 -56.33 35.85 33.84
CA SER A 134 -55.16 36.00 32.98
C SER A 134 -54.36 37.28 33.27
N GLY A 135 -53.05 37.14 33.41
CA GLY A 135 -52.11 38.21 33.74
C GLY A 135 -52.00 38.56 35.23
N ASN A 136 -52.77 37.92 36.12
CA ASN A 136 -52.53 38.01 37.56
C ASN A 136 -51.46 36.99 38.01
N HIS A 137 -50.90 37.24 39.19
CA HIS A 137 -49.67 36.62 39.65
C HIS A 137 -49.91 35.31 40.42
N VAL A 138 -49.10 34.29 40.12
CA VAL A 138 -48.94 33.06 40.91
C VAL A 138 -47.48 32.91 41.30
N ASN A 139 -47.19 32.95 42.60
CA ASN A 139 -45.85 33.22 43.14
C ASN A 139 -45.63 32.47 44.47
N PRO A 140 -44.52 31.75 44.72
CA PRO A 140 -44.31 31.02 45.98
C PRO A 140 -43.85 31.93 47.14
N GLY A 141 -43.47 33.18 46.86
CA GLY A 141 -42.95 34.15 47.82
C GLY A 141 -44.00 34.87 48.67
N CYS A 142 -43.54 35.83 49.48
CA CYS A 142 -44.40 36.74 50.24
C CYS A 142 -44.64 38.03 49.47
N MET A 143 -45.75 38.74 49.74
CA MET A 143 -46.10 39.95 49.00
C MET A 143 -46.20 41.18 49.92
N ARG A 144 -45.51 42.27 49.55
CA ARG A 144 -45.65 43.59 50.23
C ARG A 144 -47.00 44.24 49.96
N GLY A 145 -47.61 43.93 48.83
CA GLY A 145 -48.88 44.47 48.38
C GLY A 145 -49.71 43.46 47.60
N ASP A 146 -51.01 43.70 47.49
CA ASP A 146 -51.94 42.84 46.74
C ASP A 146 -52.00 43.18 45.24
N GLY A 147 -51.25 44.20 44.84
CA GLY A 147 -51.23 44.76 43.48
C GLY A 147 -52.07 46.03 43.36
N SER A 148 -52.86 46.40 44.38
CA SER A 148 -53.64 47.63 44.36
C SER A 148 -52.76 48.85 44.61
N SER A 149 -53.14 49.99 44.02
CA SER A 149 -52.23 51.12 43.84
C SER A 149 -51.74 51.72 45.17
N GLY A 150 -50.51 51.35 45.54
CA GLY A 150 -49.81 51.85 46.71
C GLY A 150 -50.12 51.13 48.04
N ASP A 151 -50.75 49.96 48.04
CA ASP A 151 -51.07 49.26 49.31
C ASP A 151 -49.82 48.75 50.06
N GLY A 152 -48.76 48.41 49.33
CA GLY A 152 -47.44 48.06 49.85
C GLY A 152 -46.54 49.25 50.20
N ASN A 153 -46.95 50.49 49.93
CA ASN A 153 -46.10 51.66 50.20
C ASN A 153 -45.83 51.84 51.70
N GLY A 154 -44.56 51.85 52.07
CA GLY A 154 -44.13 52.03 53.47
C GLY A 154 -44.20 50.77 54.34
N PHE A 155 -44.58 49.61 53.77
CA PHE A 155 -44.39 48.33 54.46
C PHE A 155 -42.93 47.86 54.42
N PRO A 156 -42.45 47.10 55.42
CA PRO A 156 -41.12 46.49 55.40
C PRO A 156 -40.90 45.57 54.18
N ALA A 157 -39.63 45.30 53.88
CA ALA A 157 -39.29 44.17 53.01
C ALA A 157 -39.79 42.86 53.63
N VAL A 158 -40.37 41.99 52.80
CA VAL A 158 -40.81 40.64 53.17
C VAL A 158 -39.81 39.62 52.62
N TYR A 159 -39.72 38.46 53.26
CA TYR A 159 -38.77 37.42 52.88
C TYR A 159 -39.35 36.01 53.01
N VAL A 160 -38.75 35.06 52.27
CA VAL A 160 -38.79 33.63 52.57
C VAL A 160 -37.40 33.22 53.05
N GLY A 161 -37.30 32.66 54.26
CA GLY A 161 -36.03 32.34 54.90
C GLY A 161 -35.42 31.00 54.44
N GLY A 162 -36.24 30.08 53.94
CA GLY A 162 -35.84 28.85 53.28
C GLY A 162 -35.98 28.92 51.75
N ASN A 163 -36.23 27.77 51.13
CA ASN A 163 -36.46 27.60 49.70
C ASN A 163 -37.93 27.91 49.35
N ALA A 164 -38.18 28.41 48.15
CA ALA A 164 -39.52 28.69 47.64
C ALA A 164 -39.81 27.81 46.41
N THR A 165 -40.79 26.92 46.50
CA THR A 165 -41.16 25.98 45.43
C THR A 165 -42.59 26.22 44.96
N LEU A 166 -42.75 26.39 43.64
CA LEU A 166 -44.05 26.44 42.96
C LEU A 166 -44.12 25.31 41.93
N VAL A 167 -45.14 24.46 42.03
CA VAL A 167 -45.51 23.45 41.03
C VAL A 167 -46.82 23.90 40.36
N TYR A 168 -46.85 23.98 39.03
CA TYR A 168 -48.03 24.34 38.25
C TYR A 168 -48.27 23.33 37.13
N ASP A 169 -49.36 22.56 37.26
CA ASP A 169 -49.82 21.54 36.32
C ASP A 169 -51.35 21.64 36.16
N ASN A 170 -51.82 22.88 35.96
CA ASN A 170 -53.25 23.20 35.88
C ASN A 170 -53.83 22.72 34.55
N ALA A 171 -54.83 21.84 34.60
CA ALA A 171 -55.49 21.32 33.41
C ALA A 171 -56.38 22.36 32.68
N ASN A 172 -56.49 23.58 33.19
CA ASN A 172 -57.24 24.66 32.56
C ASN A 172 -56.40 25.41 31.51
N SER A 173 -56.86 25.45 30.26
CA SER A 173 -56.21 26.16 29.14
C SER A 173 -56.89 27.47 28.73
N GLU A 174 -58.02 27.82 29.36
CA GLU A 174 -58.74 29.08 29.07
C GLU A 174 -58.07 30.30 29.72
N VAL A 175 -57.20 30.07 30.71
CA VAL A 175 -56.58 31.10 31.57
C VAL A 175 -55.06 31.14 31.41
N SER A 176 -54.44 32.24 31.83
CA SER A 176 -53.00 32.46 31.65
C SER A 176 -52.40 33.38 32.72
N PRO A 177 -52.21 32.90 33.97
CA PRO A 177 -51.51 33.66 35.01
C PRO A 177 -50.04 33.91 34.62
N ALA A 178 -49.43 34.92 35.25
CA ALA A 178 -47.98 35.07 35.27
C ALA A 178 -47.40 34.15 36.36
N ILE A 179 -46.43 33.30 35.99
CA ILE A 179 -45.76 32.40 36.94
C ILE A 179 -44.42 33.02 37.35
N GLU A 180 -44.24 33.25 38.65
CA GLU A 180 -43.14 34.09 39.13
C GLU A 180 -42.39 33.45 40.30
N GLY A 181 -41.07 33.61 40.31
CA GLY A 181 -40.22 33.22 41.43
C GLY A 181 -40.32 34.17 42.60
N THR A 182 -40.21 35.48 42.36
CA THR A 182 -40.39 36.53 43.38
C THR A 182 -40.93 37.82 42.77
N TYR A 183 -41.74 38.54 43.54
CA TYR A 183 -42.19 39.91 43.26
C TYR A 183 -41.90 40.75 44.52
N GLY A 184 -40.76 41.42 44.55
CA GLY A 184 -40.35 42.25 45.70
C GLY A 184 -40.13 41.51 47.03
N CYS A 185 -39.97 40.18 47.01
CA CYS A 185 -39.64 39.35 48.17
C CYS A 185 -38.17 38.94 48.15
N GLU A 186 -37.47 39.12 49.27
CA GLU A 186 -36.14 38.53 49.46
C GLU A 186 -36.28 37.01 49.59
N MET A 187 -35.57 36.23 48.78
CA MET A 187 -35.55 34.77 48.90
C MET A 187 -34.19 34.35 49.43
N ARG A 188 -34.15 33.73 50.62
CA ARG A 188 -32.87 33.37 51.27
C ARG A 188 -32.36 31.97 50.91
N GLY A 189 -33.23 31.07 50.48
CA GLY A 189 -32.89 29.79 49.85
C GLY A 189 -33.04 29.82 48.33
N ASN A 190 -33.18 28.62 47.74
CA ASN A 190 -33.38 28.46 46.30
C ASN A 190 -34.82 28.74 45.89
N VAL A 191 -35.04 29.09 44.62
CA VAL A 191 -36.37 29.24 44.01
C VAL A 191 -36.55 28.20 42.91
N THR A 192 -37.63 27.43 42.95
CA THR A 192 -37.95 26.39 41.96
C THR A 192 -39.35 26.60 41.38
N LEU A 193 -39.44 26.69 40.04
CA LEU A 193 -40.69 26.83 39.28
C LEU A 193 -40.88 25.59 38.39
N ASP A 194 -41.70 24.63 38.82
CA ASP A 194 -42.00 23.36 38.15
C ASP A 194 -43.35 23.46 37.40
N VAL A 195 -43.30 24.05 36.20
CA VAL A 195 -44.46 24.44 35.39
C VAL A 195 -44.66 23.41 34.28
N ARG A 196 -45.47 22.39 34.52
CA ARG A 196 -45.51 21.16 33.71
C ARG A 196 -46.45 21.22 32.51
N SER A 197 -47.64 21.79 32.68
CA SER A 197 -48.65 21.94 31.62
C SER A 197 -49.70 23.00 31.95
N GLY A 198 -50.55 23.30 30.98
CA GLY A 198 -51.59 24.33 31.05
C GLY A 198 -51.27 25.51 30.15
N ARG A 199 -51.77 26.69 30.50
CA ARG A 199 -51.46 27.95 29.81
C ARG A 199 -51.05 29.03 30.81
N VAL A 200 -50.11 29.87 30.41
CA VAL A 200 -49.50 30.94 31.22
C VAL A 200 -49.28 32.18 30.35
N ASN A 201 -49.06 33.34 30.98
CA ASN A 201 -48.46 34.48 30.30
C ASN A 201 -46.96 34.24 30.18
N GLU A 202 -46.20 34.57 31.24
CA GLU A 202 -44.75 34.37 31.35
C GLU A 202 -44.39 33.36 32.44
N ILE A 203 -43.11 32.94 32.43
CA ILE A 203 -42.49 32.20 33.54
C ILE A 203 -41.16 32.88 33.85
N CYS A 204 -41.05 33.59 34.98
CA CYS A 204 -39.84 34.32 35.32
C CYS A 204 -39.38 34.15 36.78
N GLY A 205 -38.07 34.08 37.02
CA GLY A 205 -37.54 33.96 38.39
C GLY A 205 -37.69 35.22 39.24
N HIS A 206 -37.85 36.39 38.62
CA HIS A 206 -38.04 37.69 39.27
C HIS A 206 -38.96 38.58 38.43
N PHE A 207 -39.89 39.28 39.08
CA PHE A 207 -40.75 40.30 38.46
C PHE A 207 -40.88 41.55 39.36
N GLY A 208 -41.16 42.71 38.76
CA GLY A 208 -41.53 43.92 39.49
C GLY A 208 -40.39 44.53 40.33
N ASP A 209 -40.62 44.65 41.64
CA ASP A 209 -39.65 45.29 42.54
C ASP A 209 -38.37 44.42 42.71
N PRO A 210 -37.16 44.98 42.52
CA PRO A 210 -35.92 44.23 42.69
C PRO A 210 -35.68 43.89 44.18
N ALA A 211 -35.80 42.60 44.48
CA ALA A 211 -35.40 41.98 45.75
C ALA A 211 -34.50 40.77 45.46
N PRO A 212 -33.45 40.50 46.25
CA PRO A 212 -32.44 39.51 45.89
C PRO A 212 -32.87 38.06 46.16
N ILE A 213 -32.39 37.14 45.32
CA ILE A 213 -32.41 35.70 45.57
C ILE A 213 -31.00 35.26 46.01
N LYS A 214 -30.91 34.59 47.17
CA LYS A 214 -29.64 34.19 47.80
C LYS A 214 -29.25 32.73 47.58
N GLY A 215 -30.18 31.91 47.08
CA GLY A 215 -29.87 30.60 46.49
C GLY A 215 -29.82 30.65 44.97
N ASN A 216 -30.06 29.49 44.36
CA ASN A 216 -30.18 29.29 42.92
C ASN A 216 -31.62 29.57 42.44
N ILE A 217 -31.78 29.82 41.14
CA ILE A 217 -33.07 29.75 40.44
C ILE A 217 -33.09 28.49 39.57
N HIS A 218 -34.17 27.71 39.64
CA HIS A 218 -34.42 26.59 38.72
C HIS A 218 -35.83 26.68 38.14
N ILE A 219 -35.92 26.95 36.85
CA ILE A 219 -37.18 26.88 36.08
C ILE A 219 -37.22 25.55 35.33
N ILE A 220 -38.30 24.81 35.50
CA ILE A 220 -38.61 23.57 34.78
C ILE A 220 -39.91 23.85 34.03
N ALA A 221 -39.81 24.04 32.72
CA ALA A 221 -40.93 24.37 31.83
C ALA A 221 -41.30 23.16 30.97
N GLY A 222 -42.56 22.75 31.02
CA GLY A 222 -43.00 21.49 30.46
C GLY A 222 -42.63 20.30 31.35
N SER A 223 -42.73 19.09 30.82
CA SER A 223 -42.29 17.88 31.50
C SER A 223 -41.97 16.76 30.51
N SER A 224 -40.88 16.03 30.77
CA SER A 224 -40.57 14.78 30.06
C SER A 224 -41.66 13.71 30.16
N THR A 225 -42.58 13.85 31.12
CA THR A 225 -43.77 12.96 31.23
C THR A 225 -44.90 13.31 30.24
N TYR A 226 -44.83 14.47 29.59
CA TYR A 226 -45.83 14.99 28.65
C TYR A 226 -45.31 15.18 27.22
N GLU A 227 -44.04 14.87 26.97
CA GLU A 227 -43.48 14.77 25.62
C GLU A 227 -44.33 13.85 24.72
N ASN A 228 -44.60 14.28 23.50
CA ASN A 228 -45.41 13.58 22.50
C ASN A 228 -46.89 13.38 22.92
N THR A 229 -47.39 14.18 23.87
CA THR A 229 -48.82 14.20 24.25
C THR A 229 -49.52 15.48 23.81
N ASP A 230 -50.84 15.54 24.04
CA ASP A 230 -51.66 16.74 23.88
C ASP A 230 -51.58 17.71 25.09
N LYS A 231 -50.84 17.34 26.15
CA LYS A 231 -50.74 18.10 27.41
C LYS A 231 -49.66 19.18 27.31
N THR A 232 -49.90 20.21 26.52
CA THR A 232 -48.96 21.32 26.31
C THR A 232 -48.86 22.26 27.53
N LEU A 233 -47.72 22.96 27.62
CA LEU A 233 -47.55 24.22 28.30
C LEU A 233 -47.52 25.33 27.25
N ARG A 234 -48.56 26.17 27.25
CA ARG A 234 -48.78 27.21 26.24
C ARG A 234 -48.35 28.59 26.77
N LEU A 235 -47.30 29.17 26.17
CA LEU A 235 -46.75 30.49 26.48
C LEU A 235 -47.42 31.57 25.60
N ASN A 236 -48.03 32.61 26.17
CA ASN A 236 -48.73 33.62 25.37
C ASN A 236 -47.78 34.59 24.66
N SER A 237 -47.72 34.57 23.33
CA SER A 237 -47.22 35.69 22.51
C SER A 237 -45.91 36.31 23.04
N ASN A 238 -45.82 37.63 23.20
CA ASN A 238 -44.61 38.36 23.62
C ASN A 238 -44.13 38.13 25.08
N TRP A 239 -44.55 37.05 25.76
CA TRP A 239 -44.27 36.77 27.17
C TRP A 239 -43.30 35.58 27.33
N PRO A 240 -42.00 35.84 27.58
CA PRO A 240 -40.94 34.82 27.54
C PRO A 240 -40.85 33.93 28.78
N ILE A 241 -39.93 32.96 28.73
CA ILE A 241 -39.36 32.32 29.92
C ILE A 241 -38.05 33.05 30.26
N ILE A 242 -37.91 33.63 31.47
CA ILE A 242 -36.66 34.28 31.90
C ILE A 242 -36.16 33.76 33.25
N GLY A 243 -34.94 33.22 33.28
CA GLY A 243 -34.32 32.70 34.49
C GLY A 243 -34.18 33.77 35.59
N ALA A 244 -33.39 34.82 35.35
CA ALA A 244 -33.24 35.93 36.28
C ALA A 244 -33.60 37.30 35.67
N GLY A 245 -34.69 37.90 36.14
CA GLY A 245 -35.05 39.29 35.89
C GLY A 245 -36.04 39.52 34.76
N GLN A 246 -37.06 40.34 35.01
CA GLN A 246 -38.09 40.74 34.04
C GLN A 246 -38.64 42.14 34.36
N MET A 247 -39.04 42.91 33.34
CA MET A 247 -39.82 44.15 33.44
C MET A 247 -39.44 45.18 34.55
N ILE A 248 -38.18 45.63 34.63
CA ILE A 248 -37.80 46.82 35.42
C ILE A 248 -37.45 48.05 34.56
N PRO A 249 -37.99 49.24 34.85
CA PRO A 249 -37.50 50.50 34.28
C PRO A 249 -36.06 50.79 34.74
N ASP A 250 -35.87 50.91 36.05
CA ASP A 250 -34.61 51.24 36.73
C ASP A 250 -34.20 50.12 37.70
N GLY A 251 -32.89 49.91 37.85
CA GLY A 251 -32.31 48.91 38.76
C GLY A 251 -31.63 47.74 38.04
N VAL A 252 -31.20 46.76 38.84
CA VAL A 252 -30.60 45.47 38.42
C VAL A 252 -31.09 44.41 39.42
N TYR A 253 -31.40 43.21 38.95
CA TYR A 253 -31.75 42.07 39.81
C TYR A 253 -30.51 41.37 40.37
N GLU A 254 -30.63 40.66 41.49
CA GLU A 254 -29.48 40.06 42.19
C GLU A 254 -29.76 38.59 42.50
N VAL A 255 -28.94 37.69 41.94
CA VAL A 255 -28.91 36.25 42.25
C VAL A 255 -27.53 35.90 42.77
N ASP A 256 -27.40 35.41 44.00
CA ASP A 256 -26.08 35.03 44.55
C ASP A 256 -25.62 33.64 44.03
N GLY A 257 -26.56 32.79 43.59
CA GLY A 257 -26.32 31.42 43.10
C GLY A 257 -26.36 31.25 41.58
N ASP A 258 -26.58 30.01 41.14
CA ASP A 258 -26.74 29.60 39.73
C ASP A 258 -28.17 29.86 39.21
N VAL A 259 -28.33 29.96 37.89
CA VAL A 259 -29.63 30.02 37.20
C VAL A 259 -29.73 28.88 36.18
N VAL A 260 -30.75 28.03 36.32
CA VAL A 260 -31.02 26.90 35.43
C VAL A 260 -32.43 27.01 34.85
N ILE A 261 -32.55 26.80 33.54
CA ILE A 261 -33.81 26.62 32.83
C ILE A 261 -33.77 25.28 32.11
N ASP A 262 -34.72 24.39 32.39
CA ASP A 262 -34.97 23.16 31.63
C ASP A 262 -36.33 23.29 30.92
N ALA A 263 -36.35 23.19 29.59
CA ALA A 263 -37.57 23.23 28.78
C ALA A 263 -37.75 21.94 27.94
N TYR A 264 -38.99 21.42 27.89
CA TYR A 264 -39.33 20.14 27.23
C TYR A 264 -40.22 20.30 25.97
N GLU A 265 -40.48 19.23 25.21
CA GLU A 265 -41.21 19.28 23.91
C GLU A 265 -42.63 19.82 24.06
N ASN A 266 -43.27 19.59 25.21
CA ASN A 266 -44.60 20.08 25.44
C ASN A 266 -44.65 21.60 25.74
N VAL A 267 -43.54 22.34 25.70
CA VAL A 267 -43.50 23.83 25.74
C VAL A 267 -43.71 24.42 24.35
N TRP A 268 -44.78 25.20 24.19
CA TRP A 268 -45.23 25.75 22.89
C TRP A 268 -45.56 27.25 22.94
N GLY A 269 -44.85 28.05 22.14
CA GLY A 269 -45.09 29.47 21.87
C GLY A 269 -46.20 29.77 20.86
N TRP A 270 -46.64 28.76 20.11
CA TRP A 270 -47.84 28.79 19.26
C TRP A 270 -48.78 27.61 19.56
N ASP A 271 -49.97 27.57 18.96
CA ASP A 271 -50.87 26.43 19.15
C ASP A 271 -50.35 25.21 18.36
N LYS A 272 -50.43 24.00 18.94
CA LYS A 272 -49.89 22.77 18.33
C LYS A 272 -50.64 22.44 17.04
N GLY A 273 -49.97 22.62 15.89
CA GLY A 273 -50.56 22.51 14.55
C GLY A 273 -51.31 23.77 14.06
N GLY A 274 -51.24 24.88 14.79
CA GLY A 274 -51.73 26.20 14.38
C GLY A 274 -50.67 27.02 13.63
N SER A 275 -51.00 28.28 13.33
CA SER A 275 -50.07 29.25 12.74
C SER A 275 -49.12 29.82 13.80
N ILE A 276 -47.86 30.05 13.41
CA ILE A 276 -46.87 30.77 14.21
C ILE A 276 -47.31 32.26 14.33
N PRO A 277 -47.32 32.86 15.53
CA PRO A 277 -47.64 34.28 15.71
C PRO A 277 -46.43 35.15 15.31
N ASN A 278 -46.66 36.45 15.13
CA ASN A 278 -45.57 37.39 14.89
C ASN A 278 -44.73 37.68 16.15
N ASP A 279 -45.27 37.42 17.34
CA ASP A 279 -44.60 37.66 18.62
C ASP A 279 -44.35 36.33 19.35
N VAL A 280 -43.37 35.57 18.88
CA VAL A 280 -43.07 34.23 19.42
C VAL A 280 -42.29 34.34 20.75
N PRO A 281 -42.74 33.73 21.86
CA PRO A 281 -42.07 33.84 23.15
C PRO A 281 -40.70 33.15 23.16
N PHE A 282 -39.65 33.90 23.46
CA PHE A 282 -38.27 33.43 23.57
C PHE A 282 -37.96 32.83 24.96
N ILE A 283 -36.78 32.22 25.08
CA ILE A 283 -36.21 31.75 26.36
C ILE A 283 -34.92 32.53 26.63
N GLU A 284 -34.75 33.05 27.84
CA GLU A 284 -33.59 33.86 28.22
C GLU A 284 -33.06 33.46 29.60
N GLY A 285 -31.76 33.22 29.74
CA GLY A 285 -31.16 32.86 31.03
C GLY A 285 -31.23 33.98 32.06
N SER A 286 -30.95 35.23 31.66
CA SER A 286 -31.14 36.41 32.54
C SER A 286 -31.24 37.74 31.79
N LYS A 287 -32.11 38.63 32.26
CA LYS A 287 -32.32 40.00 31.74
C LYS A 287 -32.14 41.04 32.84
N LYS A 288 -31.22 42.00 32.66
CA LYS A 288 -30.85 43.02 33.66
C LYS A 288 -30.53 42.45 35.07
N ALA A 289 -29.78 41.36 35.16
CA ALA A 289 -29.43 40.72 36.44
C ALA A 289 -27.92 40.58 36.68
N ASN A 290 -27.50 40.71 37.93
CA ASN A 290 -26.21 40.22 38.42
C ASN A 290 -26.40 38.76 38.87
N VAL A 291 -25.61 37.84 38.31
CA VAL A 291 -25.67 36.40 38.61
C VAL A 291 -24.34 35.93 39.19
N GLY A 292 -24.40 35.50 40.45
CA GLY A 292 -23.27 35.14 41.29
C GLY A 292 -22.61 33.81 40.90
N GLY A 293 -23.41 32.87 40.41
CA GLY A 293 -22.99 31.60 39.82
C GLY A 293 -23.01 31.61 38.28
N SER A 294 -23.38 30.47 37.71
CA SER A 294 -23.42 30.17 36.26
C SER A 294 -24.85 30.23 35.71
N ILE A 295 -25.00 30.29 34.39
CA ILE A 295 -26.29 30.19 33.69
C ILE A 295 -26.31 28.95 32.79
N THR A 296 -27.35 28.13 32.91
CA THR A 296 -27.58 26.97 32.03
C THR A 296 -29.01 26.99 31.49
N VAL A 297 -29.15 27.00 30.16
CA VAL A 297 -30.45 26.96 29.47
C VAL A 297 -30.50 25.68 28.61
N ASN A 298 -31.24 24.68 29.06
CA ASN A 298 -31.45 23.41 28.39
C ASN A 298 -32.83 23.42 27.71
N VAL A 299 -32.90 23.14 26.41
CA VAL A 299 -34.14 23.18 25.63
C VAL A 299 -34.24 21.93 24.76
N HIS A 300 -35.23 21.08 25.06
CA HIS A 300 -35.40 19.75 24.51
C HIS A 300 -36.72 19.66 23.75
N GLY A 301 -36.66 19.73 22.42
CA GLY A 301 -37.83 19.61 21.54
C GLY A 301 -38.84 20.77 21.60
N SER A 302 -38.60 21.82 22.39
CA SER A 302 -39.56 22.93 22.55
C SER A 302 -39.76 23.73 21.26
N HIS A 303 -40.97 24.28 21.12
CA HIS A 303 -41.43 25.03 19.96
C HIS A 303 -41.61 26.51 20.36
N VAL A 304 -40.56 27.32 20.21
CA VAL A 304 -40.42 28.63 20.88
C VAL A 304 -39.74 29.69 19.99
N GLY A 305 -39.51 30.88 20.53
CA GLY A 305 -38.77 31.97 19.90
C GLY A 305 -37.26 31.70 19.81
N SER A 306 -36.46 32.75 19.83
CA SER A 306 -35.01 32.64 20.03
C SER A 306 -34.64 32.12 21.44
N ILE A 307 -33.39 31.68 21.63
CA ILE A 307 -32.82 31.30 22.93
C ILE A 307 -31.61 32.18 23.22
N TYR A 308 -31.60 32.85 24.38
CA TYR A 308 -30.57 33.78 24.83
C TYR A 308 -29.91 33.34 26.15
N GLY A 309 -28.60 33.50 26.24
CA GLY A 309 -27.82 33.31 27.47
C GLY A 309 -28.14 34.39 28.50
N ALA A 310 -27.68 35.62 28.27
CA ALA A 310 -27.87 36.74 29.18
C ALA A 310 -27.81 38.12 28.49
N GLU A 311 -28.92 38.88 28.50
CA GLU A 311 -28.96 40.28 28.05
C GLU A 311 -28.83 41.26 29.23
N TRP A 312 -28.07 42.34 29.06
CA TRP A 312 -27.87 43.42 30.05
C TRP A 312 -27.45 42.96 31.46
N SER A 313 -26.81 41.79 31.55
CA SER A 313 -26.63 41.03 32.79
C SER A 313 -25.16 40.69 33.07
N ALA A 314 -24.78 40.65 34.35
CA ALA A 314 -23.41 40.39 34.80
C ALA A 314 -23.27 38.98 35.38
N VAL A 315 -22.89 38.01 34.55
CA VAL A 315 -22.67 36.62 34.99
C VAL A 315 -21.22 36.41 35.45
N ASN A 316 -21.04 35.80 36.63
CA ASN A 316 -19.74 35.42 37.18
C ASN A 316 -19.22 34.07 36.65
N GLY A 317 -20.09 33.07 36.55
CA GLY A 317 -19.78 31.72 36.11
C GLY A 317 -19.78 31.55 34.59
N ASP A 318 -19.81 30.28 34.16
CA ASP A 318 -19.95 29.92 32.75
C ASP A 318 -21.41 30.15 32.29
N ILE A 319 -21.61 30.37 30.99
CA ILE A 319 -22.94 30.40 30.34
C ILE A 319 -23.01 29.23 29.35
N ALA A 320 -24.08 28.45 29.44
CA ALA A 320 -24.33 27.28 28.60
C ALA A 320 -25.75 27.30 28.01
N VAL A 321 -25.86 27.11 26.70
CA VAL A 321 -27.14 26.92 26.00
C VAL A 321 -27.11 25.57 25.28
N ASN A 322 -27.93 24.63 25.73
CA ASN A 322 -28.01 23.27 25.20
C ASN A 322 -29.37 23.05 24.53
N ALA A 323 -29.42 23.19 23.21
CA ALA A 323 -30.62 22.99 22.40
C ALA A 323 -30.59 21.62 21.71
N SER A 324 -31.67 20.85 21.79
CA SER A 324 -31.76 19.52 21.18
C SER A 324 -33.14 19.26 20.59
N GLY A 325 -33.22 19.15 19.26
CA GLY A 325 -34.47 18.86 18.54
C GLY A 325 -35.49 20.01 18.51
N VAL A 326 -35.09 21.22 18.89
CA VAL A 326 -35.94 22.41 19.02
C VAL A 326 -36.51 22.90 17.67
N GLU A 327 -37.64 23.61 17.72
CA GLU A 327 -38.13 24.42 16.60
C GLU A 327 -38.14 25.90 17.02
N LEU A 328 -37.22 26.70 16.47
CA LEU A 328 -37.08 28.12 16.81
C LEU A 328 -37.64 29.01 15.71
N ARG A 329 -38.39 30.04 16.09
CA ARG A 329 -38.97 31.06 15.18
C ARG A 329 -38.64 32.48 15.64
N ASP A 330 -38.66 33.44 14.73
CA ASP A 330 -38.30 34.85 14.99
C ASP A 330 -39.55 35.76 15.01
N GLU A 331 -39.41 36.98 15.56
CA GLU A 331 -40.48 37.98 15.77
C GLU A 331 -41.02 38.64 14.47
N ALA A 332 -40.85 37.97 13.33
CA ALA A 332 -41.22 38.44 12.00
C ALA A 332 -42.16 37.50 11.22
N GLY A 333 -42.53 36.36 11.81
CA GLY A 333 -43.40 35.34 11.21
C GLY A 333 -42.64 34.38 10.27
N ASP A 334 -42.75 33.08 10.54
CA ASP A 334 -42.17 31.93 9.81
C ASP A 334 -40.64 31.91 9.55
N SER A 335 -39.90 32.97 9.89
CA SER A 335 -38.43 32.99 9.86
C SER A 335 -37.85 32.26 11.09
N HIS A 336 -36.71 31.58 10.93
CA HIS A 336 -36.09 30.76 11.98
C HIS A 336 -35.42 31.60 13.07
N GLY A 337 -35.73 31.30 14.33
CA GLY A 337 -35.17 31.97 15.52
C GLY A 337 -33.71 31.61 15.83
N TYR A 338 -33.08 32.37 16.71
CA TYR A 338 -31.62 32.35 16.94
C TYR A 338 -31.22 31.65 18.24
N VAL A 339 -29.98 31.16 18.31
CA VAL A 339 -29.34 30.65 19.52
C VAL A 339 -28.11 31.50 19.86
N PHE A 340 -28.22 32.28 20.95
CA PHE A 340 -27.18 33.20 21.42
C PHE A 340 -26.75 32.86 22.85
N CYS A 341 -25.44 32.71 23.10
CA CYS A 341 -24.89 32.46 24.44
C CYS A 341 -24.41 33.75 25.13
N GLU A 342 -25.19 34.82 24.98
CA GLU A 342 -24.73 36.17 25.28
C GLU A 342 -24.38 36.43 26.74
N ASN A 343 -23.52 37.42 26.93
CA ASN A 343 -23.18 38.04 28.21
C ASN A 343 -23.09 39.54 27.94
N ASP A 344 -24.25 40.17 27.70
CA ASP A 344 -24.31 41.58 27.28
C ASP A 344 -24.08 42.55 28.44
N LEU A 345 -22.85 42.50 28.97
CA LEU A 345 -22.30 43.49 29.86
C LEU A 345 -22.05 44.82 29.13
N THR A 346 -23.11 45.58 28.84
CA THR A 346 -23.36 46.90 29.44
C THR A 346 -24.44 47.68 28.71
N ASN A 347 -25.24 48.42 29.48
CA ASN A 347 -26.00 49.58 28.99
C ASN A 347 -25.08 50.79 28.71
N SER A 348 -23.93 50.59 28.02
CA SER A 348 -22.91 51.62 27.77
C SER A 348 -22.89 52.08 26.32
N SER A 349 -22.98 53.40 26.15
CA SER A 349 -22.85 54.10 24.87
C SER A 349 -21.41 54.19 24.34
N ASP A 350 -20.44 53.64 25.09
CA ASP A 350 -19.03 53.96 24.95
C ASP A 350 -18.35 53.02 23.95
N GLU A 351 -18.32 53.43 22.68
CA GLU A 351 -17.62 52.74 21.59
C GLU A 351 -16.10 52.66 21.85
N GLY A 352 -15.68 51.67 22.63
CA GLY A 352 -14.27 51.40 22.93
C GLY A 352 -14.02 50.55 24.17
N SER A 353 -14.94 50.48 25.13
CA SER A 353 -14.81 49.57 26.28
C SER A 353 -15.26 48.16 25.90
N SER A 354 -14.32 47.23 25.80
CA SER A 354 -14.65 45.81 25.76
C SER A 354 -14.87 45.27 27.17
N VAL A 355 -15.92 44.49 27.38
CA VAL A 355 -16.14 43.78 28.64
C VAL A 355 -15.92 42.29 28.42
N LYS A 356 -15.16 41.66 29.30
CA LYS A 356 -14.85 40.23 29.21
C LYS A 356 -15.90 39.44 29.99
N ALA A 357 -16.46 38.39 29.37
CA ALA A 357 -17.22 37.37 30.08
C ALA A 357 -16.36 36.78 31.22
N ARG A 358 -16.95 36.56 32.40
CA ARG A 358 -16.19 36.11 33.59
C ARG A 358 -15.89 34.61 33.52
N GLY A 359 -16.87 33.79 33.18
CA GLY A 359 -16.68 32.41 32.73
C GLY A 359 -16.61 32.27 31.20
N LYS A 360 -16.77 31.04 30.73
CA LYS A 360 -16.86 30.63 29.32
C LYS A 360 -18.26 30.79 28.77
N LEU A 361 -18.36 30.90 27.44
CA LEU A 361 -19.62 30.82 26.70
C LEU A 361 -19.66 29.49 25.93
N SER A 362 -20.78 28.78 25.96
CA SER A 362 -20.92 27.48 25.31
C SER A 362 -22.30 27.26 24.70
N ILE A 363 -22.33 26.73 23.47
CA ILE A 363 -23.55 26.25 22.82
C ILE A 363 -23.37 24.78 22.44
N SER A 364 -24.39 23.97 22.71
CA SER A 364 -24.55 22.63 22.13
C SER A 364 -25.87 22.57 21.37
N LEU A 365 -25.82 22.44 20.03
CA LEU A 365 -27.00 22.22 19.20
C LEU A 365 -27.00 20.78 18.67
N ASN A 366 -27.93 19.97 19.15
CA ASN A 366 -28.07 18.55 18.81
C ASN A 366 -29.39 18.31 18.04
N SER A 367 -29.36 18.55 16.73
CA SER A 367 -30.54 18.68 15.85
C SER A 367 -31.55 19.78 16.25
N GLY A 368 -32.49 20.08 15.35
CA GLY A 368 -33.47 21.16 15.48
C GLY A 368 -33.51 22.08 14.26
N SER A 369 -34.50 22.98 14.21
CA SER A 369 -34.70 24.00 13.18
C SER A 369 -34.34 25.37 13.75
N VAL A 370 -33.22 25.96 13.30
CA VAL A 370 -32.68 27.24 13.81
C VAL A 370 -32.22 28.16 12.69
N GLY A 371 -32.23 29.47 12.94
CA GLY A 371 -31.72 30.47 12.01
C GLY A 371 -30.21 30.63 12.14
N TYR A 372 -29.75 30.94 13.35
CA TYR A 372 -28.36 31.31 13.61
C TYR A 372 -27.85 30.73 14.92
N VAL A 373 -26.55 30.45 14.99
CA VAL A 373 -25.88 29.99 16.20
C VAL A 373 -24.63 30.84 16.45
N SER A 374 -24.57 31.55 17.58
CA SER A 374 -23.38 32.33 17.94
C SER A 374 -23.20 32.53 19.45
N LEU A 375 -21.95 32.60 19.92
CA LEU A 375 -21.71 32.82 21.34
C LEU A 375 -22.07 34.24 21.79
N THR A 376 -22.04 35.24 20.91
CA THR A 376 -22.50 36.59 21.24
C THR A 376 -22.81 37.40 19.98
N SER A 377 -23.90 38.17 19.99
CA SER A 377 -24.09 39.23 19.00
C SER A 377 -23.19 40.43 19.26
N ASN A 378 -22.99 40.83 20.52
CA ASN A 378 -22.34 42.10 20.87
C ASN A 378 -20.84 42.14 20.50
N LYS A 379 -20.52 43.08 19.59
CA LYS A 379 -19.16 43.43 19.12
C LYS A 379 -18.17 43.84 20.22
N ASN A 380 -18.64 44.22 21.41
CA ASN A 380 -17.82 44.67 22.54
C ASN A 380 -17.49 43.55 23.55
N VAL A 381 -18.15 42.39 23.48
CA VAL A 381 -17.94 41.29 24.43
C VAL A 381 -16.69 40.50 24.06
N SER A 382 -15.70 40.46 24.95
CA SER A 382 -14.56 39.56 24.82
C SER A 382 -14.93 38.17 25.33
N ILE A 383 -14.79 37.18 24.44
CA ILE A 383 -14.95 35.76 24.74
C ILE A 383 -13.83 35.30 25.68
N SER A 384 -14.11 34.27 26.49
CA SER A 384 -13.16 33.62 27.39
C SER A 384 -12.54 32.37 26.75
N ASP A 385 -11.30 32.08 27.14
CA ASP A 385 -10.52 30.97 26.58
C ASP A 385 -11.19 29.61 26.87
N GLY A 386 -11.27 28.76 25.84
CA GLY A 386 -11.97 27.48 25.92
C GLY A 386 -13.50 27.55 25.76
N SER A 387 -14.06 28.70 25.35
CA SER A 387 -15.45 28.81 24.88
C SER A 387 -15.65 28.09 23.54
N PHE A 388 -16.82 27.49 23.31
CA PHE A 388 -17.04 26.61 22.14
C PHE A 388 -18.49 26.58 21.63
N ILE A 389 -18.67 26.20 20.37
CA ILE A 389 -19.96 25.80 19.78
C ILE A 389 -19.82 24.34 19.33
N ASN A 390 -20.73 23.47 19.76
CA ASN A 390 -20.85 22.09 19.31
C ASN A 390 -22.11 21.94 18.45
N ILE A 391 -21.98 21.38 17.25
CA ILE A 391 -23.09 21.05 16.34
C ILE A 391 -23.10 19.54 16.09
N ALA A 392 -24.24 18.89 16.39
CA ALA A 392 -24.42 17.44 16.31
C ALA A 392 -25.73 17.04 15.60
N GLY A 393 -25.75 15.85 14.99
CA GLY A 393 -26.95 15.19 14.48
C GLY A 393 -27.44 15.73 13.13
N ARG A 394 -28.70 16.17 13.05
CA ARG A 394 -29.32 16.69 11.81
C ARG A 394 -30.03 18.03 12.06
N PRO A 395 -29.29 19.12 12.31
CA PRO A 395 -29.85 20.45 12.44
C PRO A 395 -30.08 21.09 11.06
N GLU A 396 -31.17 21.83 10.94
CA GLU A 396 -31.40 22.81 9.89
C GLU A 396 -30.89 24.16 10.41
N ILE A 397 -29.92 24.77 9.71
CA ILE A 397 -29.29 26.05 10.11
C ILE A 397 -29.45 27.05 8.96
N ALA A 398 -30.53 27.84 8.99
CA ALA A 398 -30.96 28.64 7.83
C ALA A 398 -30.04 29.82 7.48
N THR A 399 -29.19 30.31 8.40
CA THR A 399 -28.29 31.47 8.17
C THR A 399 -26.81 31.16 8.44
N GLY A 400 -26.45 30.48 9.53
CA GLY A 400 -25.06 30.06 9.76
C GLY A 400 -24.61 29.94 11.23
N VAL A 401 -23.32 29.69 11.41
CA VAL A 401 -22.66 29.49 12.72
C VAL A 401 -21.44 30.41 12.85
N THR A 402 -21.33 31.20 13.91
CA THR A 402 -20.16 32.08 14.13
C THR A 402 -19.72 32.18 15.57
N GLY A 403 -18.43 32.41 15.80
CA GLY A 403 -17.94 32.72 17.14
C GLY A 403 -18.48 34.04 17.71
N VAL A 404 -18.61 35.07 16.87
CA VAL A 404 -19.21 36.39 17.18
C VAL A 404 -19.97 36.88 15.95
N TYR A 405 -21.21 37.37 16.12
CA TYR A 405 -22.07 37.82 15.00
C TYR A 405 -21.42 38.94 14.16
N TYR A 406 -21.08 40.07 14.79
CA TYR A 406 -20.46 41.23 14.12
C TYR A 406 -18.94 41.11 13.89
N GLY A 407 -18.35 39.95 14.20
CA GLY A 407 -16.91 39.71 14.14
C GLY A 407 -16.17 40.04 15.43
N LEU A 408 -14.95 39.48 15.56
CA LEU A 408 -14.20 39.44 16.82
C LEU A 408 -13.65 40.81 17.26
N PRO A 409 -13.93 41.29 18.49
CA PRO A 409 -13.25 42.45 19.05
C PRO A 409 -11.74 42.24 19.17
N LYS A 410 -10.97 43.31 18.94
CA LYS A 410 -9.51 43.29 18.95
C LYS A 410 -8.97 42.89 20.33
N GLY A 411 -8.37 41.71 20.41
CA GLY A 411 -7.79 41.15 21.64
C GLY A 411 -8.67 40.12 22.36
N SER A 412 -9.90 39.88 21.89
CA SER A 412 -10.66 38.69 22.29
C SER A 412 -9.98 37.43 21.75
N SER A 413 -10.00 36.34 22.53
CA SER A 413 -9.79 35.02 21.96
C SER A 413 -10.98 34.62 21.08
N SER A 414 -10.76 33.64 20.20
CA SER A 414 -11.79 33.12 19.30
C SER A 414 -12.22 31.73 19.76
N PRO A 415 -13.51 31.40 19.76
CA PRO A 415 -13.99 30.09 20.23
C PRO A 415 -13.68 28.99 19.22
N THR A 416 -13.79 27.74 19.68
CA THR A 416 -13.74 26.55 18.80
C THR A 416 -15.14 26.21 18.31
N ILE A 417 -15.28 25.87 17.04
CA ILE A 417 -16.50 25.27 16.47
C ILE A 417 -16.22 23.80 16.22
N ASN A 418 -16.98 22.91 16.87
CA ASN A 418 -16.92 21.46 16.70
C ASN A 418 -18.17 20.97 15.96
N ILE A 419 -17.98 20.10 14.98
CA ILE A 419 -19.03 19.46 14.20
C ILE A 419 -18.75 17.95 14.25
N ALA A 420 -19.66 17.17 14.85
CA ALA A 420 -19.45 15.75 15.16
C ALA A 420 -20.73 14.93 14.91
N GLY A 421 -20.64 13.86 14.11
CA GLY A 421 -21.81 13.04 13.75
C GLY A 421 -22.91 13.82 13.03
N THR A 422 -22.56 14.86 12.28
CA THR A 422 -23.50 15.86 11.76
C THR A 422 -23.73 15.71 10.27
N VAL A 423 -25.00 15.76 9.84
CA VAL A 423 -25.36 15.98 8.43
C VAL A 423 -26.19 17.26 8.34
N ALA A 424 -25.63 18.31 7.74
CA ALA A 424 -26.23 19.65 7.70
C ALA A 424 -25.75 20.50 6.51
N GLU A 425 -26.60 21.41 6.05
CA GLU A 425 -26.19 22.56 5.25
C GLU A 425 -26.00 23.79 6.16
N ILE A 426 -24.91 24.54 5.97
CA ILE A 426 -24.54 25.67 6.84
C ILE A 426 -24.09 26.85 5.95
N PRO A 427 -24.92 27.88 5.70
CA PRO A 427 -24.61 28.91 4.70
C PRO A 427 -23.31 29.67 4.96
N TYR A 428 -22.89 29.84 6.23
CA TYR A 428 -21.51 30.18 6.54
C TYR A 428 -21.04 29.76 7.95
N ILE A 429 -19.73 29.52 8.06
CA ILE A 429 -18.98 29.26 9.30
C ILE A 429 -17.86 30.30 9.43
N LYS A 430 -17.86 31.11 10.52
CA LYS A 430 -16.88 32.20 10.68
C LYS A 430 -16.41 32.47 12.12
N TYR A 431 -15.30 33.20 12.23
CA TYR A 431 -14.79 33.82 13.46
C TYR A 431 -14.41 32.82 14.58
N ALA A 432 -13.60 31.83 14.25
CA ALA A 432 -13.22 30.74 15.16
C ALA A 432 -11.70 30.52 15.24
N SER A 433 -11.21 30.06 16.40
CA SER A 433 -9.82 29.63 16.58
C SER A 433 -9.56 28.28 15.91
N ALA A 434 -10.54 27.38 15.97
CA ALA A 434 -10.56 26.13 15.22
C ALA A 434 -11.98 25.81 14.71
N LEU A 435 -12.05 25.20 13.53
CA LEU A 435 -13.19 24.42 13.05
C LEU A 435 -12.77 22.95 12.99
N ASN A 436 -13.38 22.12 13.81
CA ASN A 436 -13.14 20.67 13.86
C ASN A 436 -14.35 19.96 13.26
N VAL A 437 -14.16 19.21 12.18
CA VAL A 437 -15.19 18.37 11.56
C VAL A 437 -14.78 16.90 11.76
N THR A 438 -15.67 16.13 12.38
CA THR A 438 -15.33 14.85 13.04
C THR A 438 -16.45 13.81 12.93
N ASP A 439 -16.14 12.57 13.26
CA ASP A 439 -17.10 11.47 13.47
C ASP A 439 -18.10 11.25 12.32
N ASN A 440 -17.59 11.07 11.10
CA ASN A 440 -18.36 10.82 9.87
C ASN A 440 -19.37 11.95 9.53
N SER A 441 -19.04 13.21 9.84
CA SER A 441 -19.91 14.33 9.47
C SER A 441 -19.92 14.57 7.96
N GLU A 442 -21.09 14.90 7.40
CA GLU A 442 -21.30 15.28 6.00
C GLU A 442 -21.88 16.69 5.96
N ILE A 443 -21.04 17.70 5.72
CA ILE A 443 -21.50 19.11 5.72
C ILE A 443 -21.29 19.81 4.38
N THR A 444 -22.30 20.57 3.97
CA THR A 444 -22.21 21.54 2.86
C THR A 444 -22.18 22.94 3.46
N ALA A 445 -21.01 23.59 3.43
CA ALA A 445 -20.83 24.96 3.86
C ALA A 445 -20.91 25.92 2.66
N GLY A 446 -21.62 27.04 2.79
CA GLY A 446 -21.56 28.09 1.77
C GLY A 446 -20.21 28.81 1.78
N THR A 447 -19.90 29.47 2.89
CA THR A 447 -18.61 30.14 3.13
C THR A 447 -17.94 29.67 4.43
N ILE A 448 -16.68 29.26 4.35
CA ILE A 448 -15.78 29.14 5.51
C ILE A 448 -14.73 30.26 5.41
N SER A 449 -14.67 31.15 6.40
CA SER A 449 -13.73 32.30 6.40
C SER A 449 -13.52 32.84 7.81
N SER A 450 -12.40 33.53 8.09
CA SER A 450 -12.10 34.02 9.45
C SER A 450 -11.98 32.89 10.48
N VAL A 451 -11.42 31.76 10.05
CA VAL A 451 -11.10 30.60 10.88
C VAL A 451 -9.58 30.39 10.88
N ASN A 452 -8.98 30.20 12.05
CA ASN A 452 -7.52 30.06 12.20
C ASN A 452 -6.99 28.65 11.90
N LYS A 453 -7.64 27.60 12.42
CA LYS A 453 -7.32 26.20 12.18
C LYS A 453 -8.54 25.47 11.62
N ILE A 454 -8.39 24.65 10.59
CA ILE A 454 -9.46 23.80 10.05
C ILE A 454 -8.97 22.35 10.06
N ALA A 455 -9.65 21.47 10.77
CA ALA A 455 -9.32 20.05 10.87
C ALA A 455 -10.53 19.21 10.45
N ILE A 456 -10.38 18.43 9.37
CA ILE A 456 -11.42 17.54 8.84
C ILE A 456 -10.92 16.11 8.99
N THR A 457 -11.55 15.36 9.89
CA THR A 457 -11.03 14.10 10.43
C THR A 457 -12.16 13.08 10.65
N GLY A 458 -11.82 11.86 11.07
CA GLY A 458 -12.81 10.84 11.42
C GLY A 458 -13.73 10.45 10.26
N GLN A 459 -13.18 10.36 9.03
CA GLN A 459 -13.91 10.01 7.81
C GLN A 459 -15.04 11.00 7.43
N SER A 460 -14.90 12.26 7.85
CA SER A 460 -15.85 13.34 7.53
C SER A 460 -15.64 13.94 6.14
N ASN A 461 -16.75 14.36 5.52
CA ASN A 461 -16.83 15.04 4.23
C ASN A 461 -17.27 16.51 4.44
N THR A 462 -16.54 17.45 3.85
CA THR A 462 -16.85 18.89 3.89
C THR A 462 -16.81 19.47 2.48
N ASN A 463 -17.96 19.93 1.98
CA ASN A 463 -18.07 20.61 0.70
C ASN A 463 -18.25 22.12 0.93
N VAL A 464 -17.48 22.98 0.27
CA VAL A 464 -17.49 24.43 0.46
C VAL A 464 -17.82 25.13 -0.86
N THR A 465 -19.04 25.63 -1.00
CA THR A 465 -19.64 25.92 -2.33
C THR A 465 -19.43 27.33 -2.86
N THR A 466 -19.12 28.31 -1.99
CA THR A 466 -19.00 29.74 -2.36
C THR A 466 -17.63 30.33 -2.06
N LYS A 467 -17.06 30.07 -0.87
CA LYS A 467 -15.76 30.63 -0.48
C LYS A 467 -15.05 29.84 0.62
N PHE A 468 -13.75 29.63 0.46
CA PHE A 468 -12.88 29.00 1.46
C PHE A 468 -11.68 29.88 1.87
N GLY A 469 -11.49 30.08 3.18
CA GLY A 469 -10.38 30.86 3.74
C GLY A 469 -10.01 30.43 5.16
N CYS A 470 -8.87 29.76 5.30
CA CYS A 470 -8.20 29.48 6.57
C CYS A 470 -7.29 30.67 6.94
N ASN A 471 -7.93 31.80 7.27
CA ASN A 471 -7.28 33.05 7.64
C ASN A 471 -8.20 33.96 8.48
N ASN A 472 -7.75 34.32 9.69
CA ASN A 472 -8.39 35.36 10.52
C ASN A 472 -7.50 36.60 10.74
N ALA A 473 -6.29 36.61 10.17
CA ALA A 473 -5.30 37.67 10.37
C ALA A 473 -5.28 38.69 9.22
N SER A 474 -5.14 39.98 9.57
CA SER A 474 -5.11 41.10 8.64
C SER A 474 -3.72 41.45 8.08
N SER A 475 -2.65 40.80 8.56
CA SER A 475 -1.26 41.17 8.23
C SER A 475 -0.67 40.49 6.99
N ASN A 476 -1.35 39.49 6.40
CA ASN A 476 -0.87 38.66 5.29
C ASN A 476 0.44 37.85 5.58
N GLU A 477 0.79 37.73 6.85
CA GLU A 477 1.96 36.99 7.35
C GLU A 477 1.70 35.47 7.39
N LEU A 478 2.76 34.68 7.61
CA LEU A 478 2.63 33.27 7.94
C LEU A 478 2.32 33.17 9.43
N ILE A 479 1.33 32.35 9.79
CA ILE A 479 1.05 31.98 11.18
C ILE A 479 1.21 30.47 11.29
N GLU A 480 2.29 30.02 11.92
CA GLU A 480 2.69 28.60 11.98
C GLU A 480 1.70 27.74 12.78
N ASP A 481 0.99 28.36 13.74
CA ASP A 481 -0.09 27.74 14.49
C ASP A 481 -1.37 27.55 13.66
N ASN A 482 -1.58 28.33 12.60
CA ASN A 482 -2.77 28.24 11.76
C ASN A 482 -2.59 27.16 10.69
N GLY A 483 -3.70 26.68 10.12
CA GLY A 483 -3.60 25.75 8.98
C GLY A 483 -4.83 24.90 8.71
N LEU A 484 -4.75 24.17 7.59
CA LEU A 484 -5.70 23.15 7.17
C LEU A 484 -5.10 21.75 7.40
N ARG A 485 -5.87 20.85 8.00
CA ARG A 485 -5.56 19.42 8.11
C ARG A 485 -6.73 18.60 7.59
N VAL A 486 -6.44 17.65 6.70
CA VAL A 486 -7.40 16.65 6.21
C VAL A 486 -6.83 15.25 6.46
N ASP A 487 -7.42 14.49 7.37
CA ASP A 487 -6.90 13.17 7.76
C ASP A 487 -7.35 12.04 6.82
N GLU A 488 -6.72 10.87 6.95
CA GLU A 488 -7.00 9.70 6.12
C GLU A 488 -8.49 9.34 6.11
N GLY A 489 -9.06 9.21 4.91
CA GLY A 489 -10.47 8.89 4.70
C GLY A 489 -11.43 10.08 4.82
N SER A 490 -10.96 11.27 5.20
CA SER A 490 -11.72 12.52 5.13
C SER A 490 -11.57 13.21 3.77
N VAL A 491 -12.57 14.01 3.40
CA VAL A 491 -12.59 14.77 2.15
C VAL A 491 -12.94 16.23 2.40
N LEU A 492 -12.14 17.14 1.83
CA LEU A 492 -12.49 18.54 1.60
C LEU A 492 -12.72 18.76 0.10
N THR A 493 -13.89 19.26 -0.28
CA THR A 493 -14.13 19.84 -1.60
C THR A 493 -14.29 21.35 -1.44
N THR A 494 -13.56 22.14 -2.23
CA THR A 494 -13.74 23.59 -2.33
C THR A 494 -14.19 23.96 -3.75
N ALA A 495 -15.12 24.91 -3.83
CA ALA A 495 -15.72 25.40 -5.07
C ALA A 495 -16.16 26.87 -4.90
N GLY A 496 -16.62 27.48 -6.00
CA GLY A 496 -17.18 28.84 -6.00
C GLY A 496 -16.16 29.99 -5.91
N SER A 497 -15.04 29.81 -5.19
CA SER A 497 -13.91 30.75 -5.21
C SER A 497 -12.55 30.10 -5.04
N GLN A 498 -11.54 30.93 -5.25
CA GLN A 498 -10.15 30.69 -4.83
C GLN A 498 -10.09 30.33 -3.33
N ALA A 499 -9.20 29.41 -2.99
CA ALA A 499 -9.04 28.84 -1.66
C ALA A 499 -7.72 29.33 -1.01
N TYR A 500 -7.82 29.97 0.15
CA TYR A 500 -6.67 30.60 0.81
C TYR A 500 -6.34 29.94 2.15
N VAL A 501 -5.07 29.54 2.36
CA VAL A 501 -4.55 29.10 3.66
C VAL A 501 -3.32 29.93 4.02
N TYR A 502 -3.39 30.68 5.12
CA TYR A 502 -2.27 31.54 5.58
C TYR A 502 -1.34 30.87 6.61
N GLY A 503 -1.65 29.63 6.99
CA GLY A 503 -0.81 28.77 7.82
C GLY A 503 -0.23 27.58 7.05
N TYR A 504 0.01 26.46 7.75
CA TYR A 504 0.44 25.19 7.16
C TYR A 504 -0.73 24.37 6.59
N VAL A 505 -0.42 23.38 5.75
CA VAL A 505 -1.40 22.47 5.13
C VAL A 505 -0.88 21.03 5.23
N ASP A 506 -1.62 20.14 5.90
CA ASP A 506 -1.31 18.71 6.03
C ASP A 506 -2.44 17.84 5.46
N ILE A 507 -2.17 17.14 4.37
CA ILE A 507 -3.16 16.35 3.61
C ILE A 507 -2.81 14.87 3.67
N ASN A 508 -3.59 14.09 4.42
CA ASN A 508 -3.51 12.63 4.49
C ASN A 508 -4.78 11.94 3.93
N GLY A 509 -5.90 12.68 3.83
CA GLY A 509 -7.09 12.35 3.04
C GLY A 509 -7.09 13.08 1.69
N THR A 510 -8.25 13.51 1.22
CA THR A 510 -8.41 14.19 -0.07
C THR A 510 -8.78 15.66 0.10
N TRP A 511 -8.09 16.57 -0.59
CA TRP A 511 -8.59 17.92 -0.88
C TRP A 511 -8.74 18.08 -2.40
N GLU A 512 -9.94 18.41 -2.87
CA GLU A 512 -10.20 18.80 -4.26
C GLU A 512 -10.65 20.27 -4.33
N GLN A 513 -9.91 21.11 -5.04
CA GLN A 513 -10.31 22.46 -5.45
C GLN A 513 -10.88 22.41 -6.86
N GLN A 514 -12.20 22.63 -6.99
CA GLN A 514 -12.92 22.61 -8.26
C GLN A 514 -12.98 23.99 -8.95
N TYR A 515 -12.55 25.06 -8.26
CA TYR A 515 -12.51 26.40 -8.83
C TYR A 515 -11.31 26.60 -9.76
N ASN A 516 -11.57 26.92 -11.02
CA ASN A 516 -10.55 27.24 -12.04
C ASN A 516 -10.83 28.63 -12.62
N THR A 517 -9.84 29.53 -12.61
CA THR A 517 -9.89 30.76 -13.42
C THR A 517 -8.58 31.05 -14.16
N ALA A 518 -8.65 31.08 -15.49
CA ALA A 518 -7.59 31.55 -16.39
C ALA A 518 -7.30 33.07 -16.32
N LYS A 519 -7.42 33.67 -15.13
CA LYS A 519 -7.18 35.10 -14.85
C LYS A 519 -6.27 35.34 -13.65
N ASN A 520 -6.16 34.40 -12.72
CA ASN A 520 -5.50 34.60 -11.44
C ASN A 520 -4.67 33.35 -11.08
N TYR A 521 -3.35 33.47 -11.02
CA TYR A 521 -2.40 32.43 -10.59
C TYR A 521 -2.51 32.02 -9.10
N ASN A 522 -3.70 31.91 -8.52
CA ASN A 522 -3.93 31.74 -7.07
C ASN A 522 -5.26 31.04 -6.74
N ASP A 523 -5.77 30.15 -7.59
CA ASP A 523 -7.02 29.42 -7.31
C ASP A 523 -6.88 28.48 -6.09
N ILE A 524 -5.69 27.90 -5.88
CA ILE A 524 -5.17 27.60 -4.54
C ILE A 524 -4.07 28.59 -4.18
N PHE A 525 -4.12 29.13 -2.96
CA PHE A 525 -3.02 29.85 -2.33
C PHE A 525 -2.69 29.28 -0.95
N VAL A 526 -1.45 28.83 -0.76
CA VAL A 526 -0.93 28.40 0.57
C VAL A 526 0.31 29.21 0.93
N LYS A 527 0.29 29.87 2.09
CA LYS A 527 1.40 30.69 2.59
C LYS A 527 2.52 29.85 3.21
N GLY A 528 2.14 28.84 4.00
CA GLY A 528 3.06 27.94 4.70
C GLY A 528 3.45 26.71 3.89
N THR A 529 4.11 25.76 4.55
CA THR A 529 4.42 24.43 4.01
C THR A 529 3.14 23.67 3.65
N THR A 530 3.16 22.99 2.50
CA THR A 530 2.14 22.01 2.09
C THR A 530 2.73 20.60 2.15
N SER A 531 2.23 19.79 3.08
CA SER A 531 2.56 18.38 3.23
C SER A 531 1.46 17.51 2.63
N ILE A 532 1.84 16.54 1.81
CA ILE A 532 0.95 15.50 1.28
C ILE A 532 1.49 14.15 1.74
N GLY A 533 0.75 13.46 2.61
CA GLY A 533 1.10 12.14 3.13
C GLY A 533 0.97 11.04 2.09
N SER A 534 1.40 9.81 2.41
CA SER A 534 1.46 8.70 1.44
C SER A 534 0.10 8.11 1.02
N LYS A 535 -0.99 8.64 1.55
CA LYS A 535 -2.38 8.42 1.11
C LYS A 535 -3.09 9.75 0.78
N GLY A 536 -2.38 10.86 0.94
CA GLY A 536 -2.89 12.19 0.69
C GLY A 536 -3.06 12.44 -0.81
N ILE A 537 -4.18 13.04 -1.16
CA ILE A 537 -4.50 13.44 -2.53
C ILE A 537 -4.88 14.92 -2.51
N LEU A 538 -4.13 15.74 -3.24
CA LEU A 538 -4.50 17.12 -3.53
C LEU A 538 -4.78 17.25 -5.03
N ILE A 539 -6.01 17.60 -5.38
CA ILE A 539 -6.46 17.87 -6.75
C ILE A 539 -6.75 19.36 -6.84
N ASP A 540 -6.03 20.08 -7.70
CA ASP A 540 -6.34 21.45 -8.10
C ASP A 540 -6.80 21.44 -9.55
N HIS A 541 -8.08 21.74 -9.77
CA HIS A 541 -8.62 21.95 -11.11
C HIS A 541 -8.24 23.33 -11.67
N GLY A 542 -7.82 24.27 -10.82
CA GLY A 542 -7.35 25.61 -11.16
C GLY A 542 -5.83 25.76 -11.08
N SER A 543 -5.38 27.01 -10.91
CA SER A 543 -3.95 27.34 -10.80
C SER A 543 -3.47 27.45 -9.35
N SER A 544 -2.33 26.83 -9.05
CA SER A 544 -1.80 26.75 -7.67
C SER A 544 -0.68 27.77 -7.40
N ASN A 545 -0.67 28.35 -6.20
CA ASN A 545 0.45 29.14 -5.68
C ASN A 545 0.82 28.72 -4.25
N LEU A 546 1.76 27.77 -4.15
CA LEU A 546 2.23 27.24 -2.88
C LEU A 546 3.53 27.97 -2.52
N LYS A 547 3.45 28.91 -1.56
CA LYS A 547 4.58 29.79 -1.20
C LYS A 547 5.58 29.18 -0.23
N GLY A 548 5.15 28.28 0.65
CA GLY A 548 6.07 27.52 1.50
C GLY A 548 6.73 26.37 0.75
N ALA A 549 7.39 25.49 1.50
CA ALA A 549 7.92 24.25 0.94
C ALA A 549 6.78 23.28 0.59
N VAL A 550 7.00 22.42 -0.40
CA VAL A 550 6.04 21.37 -0.80
C VAL A 550 6.69 20.01 -0.57
N ILE A 551 6.13 19.25 0.36
CA ILE A 551 6.62 17.93 0.76
C ILE A 551 5.58 16.89 0.33
N ASN A 552 5.78 16.28 -0.84
CA ASN A 552 4.86 15.28 -1.38
C ASN A 552 5.35 13.85 -1.09
N LYS A 553 4.43 12.99 -0.65
CA LYS A 553 4.55 11.52 -0.56
C LYS A 553 3.39 10.77 -1.21
N GLY A 554 2.33 11.49 -1.61
CA GLY A 554 1.11 10.96 -2.21
C GLY A 554 0.91 11.52 -3.61
N THR A 555 -0.33 11.86 -3.96
CA THR A 555 -0.68 12.35 -5.30
C THR A 555 -1.02 13.84 -5.29
N LEU A 556 -0.32 14.61 -6.12
CA LEU A 556 -0.70 15.97 -6.53
C LEU A 556 -1.26 15.90 -7.95
N ALA A 557 -2.54 16.24 -8.16
CA ALA A 557 -3.08 16.49 -9.49
C ALA A 557 -3.23 17.99 -9.70
N LEU A 558 -2.52 18.54 -10.68
CA LEU A 558 -2.41 19.99 -10.92
C LEU A 558 -2.85 20.24 -12.36
N MET A 559 -4.12 20.60 -12.56
CA MET A 559 -4.78 20.60 -13.87
C MET A 559 -4.67 21.92 -14.63
N ALA A 560 -4.17 22.98 -14.00
CA ALA A 560 -3.70 24.21 -14.64
C ALA A 560 -2.32 24.60 -14.07
N PRO A 561 -1.66 25.65 -14.61
CA PRO A 561 -0.28 26.00 -14.23
C PRO A 561 -0.08 26.20 -12.72
N ALA A 562 0.87 25.47 -12.15
CA ALA A 562 1.17 25.47 -10.73
C ALA A 562 2.54 26.09 -10.42
N LEU A 563 2.57 26.97 -9.42
CA LEU A 563 3.76 27.68 -8.94
C LEU A 563 4.10 27.27 -7.50
N PHE A 564 5.20 26.56 -7.31
CA PHE A 564 5.80 26.28 -6.01
C PHE A 564 6.95 27.26 -5.77
N GLN A 565 6.81 28.18 -4.82
CA GLN A 565 7.84 29.21 -4.56
C GLN A 565 8.92 28.73 -3.59
N GLY A 566 8.58 27.86 -2.64
CA GLY A 566 9.53 27.20 -1.74
C GLY A 566 10.17 25.94 -2.35
N ASN A 567 10.99 25.26 -1.54
CA ASN A 567 11.65 24.03 -1.93
C ASN A 567 10.66 22.88 -2.12
N TYR A 568 10.94 21.99 -3.07
CA TYR A 568 10.14 20.79 -3.33
C TYR A 568 10.86 19.52 -2.89
N ARG A 569 10.13 18.57 -2.31
CA ARG A 569 10.61 17.21 -2.06
C ARG A 569 9.54 16.18 -2.42
N GLY A 570 9.89 15.26 -3.32
CA GLY A 570 9.16 14.02 -3.55
C GLY A 570 9.78 12.85 -2.78
N ASP A 571 8.97 12.14 -2.00
CA ASP A 571 9.38 10.97 -1.21
C ASP A 571 8.73 9.70 -1.81
N ASP A 572 9.16 9.33 -3.03
CA ASP A 572 8.51 8.33 -3.91
C ASP A 572 7.07 8.71 -4.32
N ALA A 573 6.83 10.00 -4.51
CA ALA A 573 5.50 10.60 -4.72
C ALA A 573 5.04 10.64 -6.19
N GLU A 574 3.76 10.95 -6.40
CA GLU A 574 3.14 11.18 -7.72
C GLU A 574 2.79 12.66 -7.93
N ILE A 575 3.07 13.19 -9.12
CA ILE A 575 2.43 14.39 -9.67
C ILE A 575 1.71 14.01 -10.97
N ARG A 576 0.49 14.50 -11.16
CA ARG A 576 -0.30 14.38 -12.39
C ARG A 576 -0.44 15.77 -13.03
N LEU A 577 -0.12 15.88 -14.32
CA LEU A 577 -0.12 17.12 -15.09
C LEU A 577 -0.94 16.94 -16.38
N PRO A 578 -1.73 17.94 -16.82
CA PRO A 578 -2.51 17.86 -18.05
C PRO A 578 -1.57 17.72 -19.25
N ALA A 579 -1.83 16.75 -20.14
CA ALA A 579 -1.05 16.59 -21.35
C ALA A 579 -1.19 17.86 -22.22
N VAL A 580 -0.07 18.53 -22.50
CA VAL A 580 -0.04 19.89 -23.05
C VAL A 580 -0.67 19.99 -24.44
N THR A 581 -1.20 21.18 -24.76
CA THR A 581 -1.92 21.47 -26.02
C THR A 581 -1.26 22.60 -26.81
N ASN A 582 -0.76 23.63 -26.12
CA ASN A 582 0.34 24.47 -26.58
C ASN A 582 1.56 24.13 -25.72
N ASN A 583 2.75 24.00 -26.32
CA ASN A 583 3.95 23.62 -25.58
C ASN A 583 4.68 24.87 -25.05
N TYR A 584 5.34 24.76 -23.90
CA TYR A 584 6.20 25.83 -23.41
C TYR A 584 7.47 25.92 -24.24
N ASP A 585 7.79 27.09 -24.79
CA ASP A 585 8.98 27.33 -25.62
C ASP A 585 9.87 28.48 -25.11
N GLY A 586 9.55 29.05 -23.94
CA GLY A 586 10.27 30.16 -23.34
C GLY A 586 9.76 31.55 -23.74
N THR A 587 8.86 31.67 -24.72
CA THR A 587 8.40 32.96 -25.24
C THR A 587 7.01 33.38 -24.73
N ASP A 588 6.69 34.67 -24.84
CA ASP A 588 5.35 35.21 -24.56
C ASP A 588 4.24 34.65 -25.48
N ASP A 589 4.62 34.06 -26.63
CA ASP A 589 3.70 33.40 -27.58
C ASP A 589 3.53 31.88 -27.30
N GLY A 590 4.31 31.33 -26.36
CA GLY A 590 4.32 29.92 -25.99
C GLY A 590 3.14 29.46 -25.12
N GLY A 591 3.12 28.18 -24.77
CA GLY A 591 2.18 27.64 -23.78
C GLY A 591 2.71 27.79 -22.34
N ASP A 592 1.82 28.00 -21.36
CA ASP A 592 2.22 27.97 -19.95
C ASP A 592 2.82 26.59 -19.58
N ILE A 593 3.95 26.58 -18.87
CA ILE A 593 4.53 25.35 -18.32
C ILE A 593 3.63 24.82 -17.17
N PRO A 594 3.26 23.52 -17.14
CA PRO A 594 2.34 22.99 -16.13
C PRO A 594 2.83 23.13 -14.66
N LEU A 595 4.15 23.07 -14.41
CA LEU A 595 4.71 23.22 -13.06
C LEU A 595 6.01 24.04 -13.06
N ILE A 596 6.09 25.06 -12.19
CA ILE A 596 7.30 25.83 -11.87
C ILE A 596 7.66 25.64 -10.41
N VAL A 597 8.89 25.17 -10.14
CA VAL A 597 9.48 25.14 -8.79
C VAL A 597 10.62 26.16 -8.69
N LYS A 598 10.42 27.23 -7.92
CA LYS A 598 11.42 28.30 -7.70
C LYS A 598 12.35 28.05 -6.51
N GLY A 599 12.00 27.13 -5.61
CA GLY A 599 12.94 26.56 -4.64
C GLY A 599 13.74 25.39 -5.22
N GLU A 600 14.62 24.81 -4.41
CA GLU A 600 15.38 23.61 -4.80
C GLU A 600 14.47 22.37 -4.76
N SER A 601 14.47 21.57 -5.84
CA SER A 601 13.78 20.27 -5.89
C SER A 601 14.67 19.13 -5.39
N SER A 602 14.08 18.13 -4.75
CA SER A 602 14.81 17.01 -4.14
C SER A 602 14.00 15.72 -4.10
N GLY A 603 14.69 14.60 -3.88
CA GLY A 603 14.08 13.27 -3.80
C GLY A 603 13.73 12.68 -5.17
N LYS A 604 12.58 11.99 -5.25
CA LYS A 604 12.07 11.28 -6.44
C LYS A 604 10.55 11.42 -6.54
N THR A 605 10.10 11.75 -7.75
CA THR A 605 8.70 11.96 -8.11
C THR A 605 8.39 11.33 -9.46
N THR A 606 7.35 10.50 -9.49
CA THR A 606 6.73 10.01 -10.72
C THR A 606 5.80 11.08 -11.26
N VAL A 607 6.02 11.51 -12.50
CA VAL A 607 5.19 12.48 -13.22
C VAL A 607 4.36 11.73 -14.25
N ASN A 608 3.04 11.80 -14.09
CA ASN A 608 2.05 11.19 -14.97
C ASN A 608 1.32 12.27 -15.77
N THR A 609 1.28 12.13 -17.09
CA THR A 609 0.50 13.01 -17.96
C THR A 609 -0.92 12.48 -18.13
N VAL A 610 -1.92 13.36 -18.01
CA VAL A 610 -3.34 13.01 -17.90
C VAL A 610 -4.21 13.76 -18.90
N ASP A 611 -5.47 13.33 -19.08
CA ASP A 611 -6.45 14.12 -19.83
C ASP A 611 -6.66 15.47 -19.12
N PRO A 612 -6.52 16.62 -19.81
CA PRO A 612 -6.74 17.93 -19.19
C PRO A 612 -8.12 18.12 -18.52
N ASN A 613 -9.12 17.30 -18.87
CA ASN A 613 -10.47 17.34 -18.31
C ASN A 613 -10.71 16.24 -17.26
N ASN A 614 -9.76 15.31 -17.04
CA ASN A 614 -9.90 14.23 -16.06
C ASN A 614 -8.53 13.71 -15.58
N TRP A 615 -8.15 14.10 -14.36
CA TRP A 615 -6.90 13.71 -13.70
C TRP A 615 -6.75 12.19 -13.47
N GLN A 616 -7.83 11.41 -13.54
CA GLN A 616 -7.78 9.96 -13.35
C GLN A 616 -7.34 9.24 -14.64
N ASN A 617 -7.60 9.82 -15.81
CA ASN A 617 -7.28 9.24 -17.11
C ASN A 617 -5.84 9.57 -17.50
N LEU A 618 -4.94 8.58 -17.49
CA LEU A 618 -3.61 8.73 -18.09
C LEU A 618 -3.73 9.00 -19.59
N LYS A 619 -2.88 9.90 -20.11
CA LYS A 619 -2.83 10.28 -21.52
C LYS A 619 -1.37 10.37 -21.96
N LEU A 620 -1.00 9.61 -22.98
CA LEU A 620 0.36 9.57 -23.53
C LEU A 620 0.77 10.97 -24.04
N PRO A 621 1.95 11.49 -23.65
CA PRO A 621 2.41 12.82 -24.06
C PRO A 621 3.21 12.76 -25.38
N SER A 622 3.35 13.90 -26.04
CA SER A 622 4.09 13.98 -27.32
C SER A 622 5.59 14.12 -27.08
N LEU A 623 6.39 13.70 -28.08
CA LEU A 623 7.83 13.92 -28.08
C LEU A 623 8.13 15.42 -28.19
N GLY A 624 8.89 15.97 -27.23
CA GLY A 624 9.21 17.40 -27.14
C GLY A 624 8.35 18.20 -26.16
N ASP A 625 7.26 17.63 -25.62
CA ASP A 625 6.42 18.27 -24.62
C ASP A 625 7.22 18.63 -23.35
N ASN A 626 7.02 19.84 -22.82
CA ASN A 626 7.69 20.34 -21.63
C ASN A 626 6.71 20.42 -20.45
N TYR A 627 7.08 19.83 -19.30
CA TYR A 627 6.14 19.65 -18.16
C TYR A 627 6.55 20.33 -16.86
N VAL A 628 7.84 20.44 -16.56
CA VAL A 628 8.35 21.00 -15.28
C VAL A 628 9.55 21.89 -15.53
N LEU A 629 9.51 23.11 -14.97
CA LEU A 629 10.71 23.90 -14.65
C LEU A 629 11.05 23.74 -13.16
N SER A 630 12.32 23.51 -12.85
CA SER A 630 12.82 23.56 -11.47
C SER A 630 14.13 24.31 -11.42
N LYS A 631 14.27 25.21 -10.44
CA LYS A 631 15.47 26.04 -10.22
C LYS A 631 16.75 25.20 -10.29
N ALA A 632 17.71 25.70 -11.06
CA ALA A 632 19.04 25.12 -11.18
C ALA A 632 19.93 25.52 -9.99
N SER A 633 20.73 24.56 -9.54
CA SER A 633 21.76 24.75 -8.51
C SER A 633 22.95 23.87 -8.90
N GLY A 634 23.60 24.25 -10.00
CA GLY A 634 24.58 23.41 -10.70
C GLY A 634 23.93 22.10 -11.21
N ASP A 635 24.43 20.97 -10.73
CA ASP A 635 23.92 19.64 -11.07
C ASP A 635 22.62 19.25 -10.35
N ALA A 636 22.09 20.13 -9.48
CA ALA A 636 20.79 19.95 -8.84
C ALA A 636 19.66 20.71 -9.57
N PRO A 637 18.43 20.15 -9.58
CA PRO A 637 18.07 18.83 -9.07
C PRO A 637 18.51 17.72 -10.04
N LYS A 638 18.60 16.49 -9.55
CA LYS A 638 19.11 15.35 -10.35
C LYS A 638 18.14 15.00 -11.47
N GLN A 639 18.65 14.46 -12.57
CA GLN A 639 17.83 13.87 -13.64
C GLN A 639 16.81 12.84 -13.11
N SER A 640 17.11 12.14 -12.01
CA SER A 640 16.20 11.17 -11.37
C SER A 640 15.12 11.79 -10.47
N THR A 641 15.05 13.12 -10.32
CA THR A 641 14.10 13.76 -9.39
C THR A 641 12.68 13.79 -9.95
N PHE A 642 12.52 14.00 -11.26
CA PHE A 642 11.25 13.82 -11.97
C PHE A 642 11.43 12.76 -13.05
N ILE A 643 10.59 11.73 -13.04
CA ILE A 643 10.60 10.61 -14.00
C ILE A 643 9.21 10.42 -14.63
N LEU A 644 9.14 9.99 -15.90
CA LEU A 644 7.85 9.71 -16.54
C LEU A 644 7.23 8.43 -15.97
N GLY A 645 5.94 8.46 -15.63
CA GLY A 645 5.21 7.32 -15.05
C GLY A 645 4.26 6.59 -16.00
N ASN A 646 3.82 7.23 -17.09
CA ASN A 646 2.85 6.67 -18.03
C ASN A 646 3.35 5.35 -18.64
N GLU A 647 2.75 4.22 -18.26
CA GLU A 647 3.24 2.88 -18.61
C GLU A 647 3.37 2.68 -20.14
N ASP A 648 2.36 3.11 -20.92
CA ASP A 648 2.39 3.06 -22.39
C ASP A 648 3.58 3.84 -22.97
N ALA A 649 3.81 5.07 -22.49
CA ALA A 649 4.87 5.93 -22.97
C ALA A 649 6.25 5.38 -22.59
N VAL A 650 6.40 4.86 -21.37
CA VAL A 650 7.62 4.20 -20.90
C VAL A 650 7.87 2.90 -21.70
N GLY A 651 6.81 2.19 -22.12
CA GLY A 651 6.87 1.05 -23.04
C GLY A 651 7.41 1.42 -24.43
N GLU A 652 6.97 2.54 -24.99
CA GLU A 652 7.53 3.15 -26.21
C GLU A 652 8.92 3.80 -26.00
N GLY A 653 9.50 3.69 -24.80
CA GLY A 653 10.84 4.19 -24.47
C GLY A 653 10.91 5.69 -24.20
N TYR A 654 9.79 6.34 -23.91
CA TYR A 654 9.72 7.76 -23.54
C TYR A 654 10.16 7.96 -22.09
N TYR A 655 10.77 9.10 -21.81
CA TYR A 655 11.20 9.51 -20.47
C TYR A 655 11.27 11.04 -20.38
N LEU A 656 11.14 11.60 -19.18
CA LEU A 656 11.43 13.01 -18.94
C LEU A 656 12.95 13.24 -18.87
N LYS A 657 13.50 13.99 -19.82
CA LYS A 657 14.91 14.37 -19.93
C LYS A 657 15.13 15.74 -19.31
N ARG A 658 16.14 15.85 -18.44
CA ARG A 658 16.61 17.14 -17.92
C ARG A 658 17.39 17.86 -19.03
N VAL A 659 16.86 18.99 -19.47
CA VAL A 659 17.49 19.93 -20.41
C VAL A 659 17.57 21.32 -19.76
N ARG A 660 18.20 22.28 -20.44
CA ARG A 660 18.17 23.69 -20.00
C ARG A 660 16.80 24.30 -20.30
N ASP A 661 16.51 25.43 -19.66
CA ASP A 661 15.33 26.23 -19.94
C ASP A 661 15.22 26.63 -21.43
N ALA A 662 13.99 26.76 -21.93
CA ALA A 662 13.69 27.14 -23.30
C ALA A 662 13.91 28.65 -23.54
N ASP A 663 13.64 29.49 -22.52
CA ASP A 663 13.98 30.93 -22.48
C ASP A 663 15.51 31.18 -22.44
N SER A 664 16.32 30.14 -22.62
CA SER A 664 17.79 30.19 -22.68
C SER A 664 18.47 30.74 -21.41
N THR A 665 17.72 30.87 -20.30
CA THR A 665 18.27 31.12 -18.97
C THR A 665 18.98 29.87 -18.45
N ASP A 666 20.02 30.05 -17.63
CA ASP A 666 20.64 28.97 -16.86
C ASP A 666 20.08 28.90 -15.41
N ASP A 667 18.99 29.64 -15.11
CA ASP A 667 18.35 29.70 -13.79
C ASP A 667 17.45 28.50 -13.49
N PHE A 668 16.98 27.78 -14.52
CA PHE A 668 16.12 26.61 -14.42
C PHE A 668 16.64 25.43 -15.25
N HIS A 669 16.43 24.22 -14.73
CA HIS A 669 16.42 23.00 -15.55
C HIS A 669 14.96 22.72 -15.96
N MET A 670 14.77 22.16 -17.15
CA MET A 670 13.46 21.79 -17.70
C MET A 670 13.36 20.27 -17.89
N TRP A 671 12.19 19.69 -17.64
CA TRP A 671 11.89 18.29 -17.95
C TRP A 671 11.02 18.19 -19.20
N GLN A 672 11.67 17.77 -20.29
CA GLN A 672 11.10 17.55 -21.61
C GLN A 672 10.87 16.06 -21.86
N VAL A 673 9.77 15.69 -22.52
CA VAL A 673 9.54 14.32 -22.99
C VAL A 673 10.50 14.02 -24.14
N ALA A 674 11.42 13.09 -23.92
CA ALA A 674 12.35 12.55 -24.91
C ALA A 674 12.12 11.04 -25.06
N ALA A 675 12.52 10.45 -26.20
CA ALA A 675 12.45 9.00 -26.42
C ALA A 675 13.85 8.40 -26.57
N LYS A 676 14.02 7.14 -26.16
CA LYS A 676 15.23 6.34 -26.40
C LYS A 676 14.96 5.23 -27.39
N LEU A 677 15.56 5.37 -28.56
CA LEU A 677 15.68 4.29 -29.53
C LEU A 677 16.69 3.28 -29.01
N SER A 678 16.28 2.01 -28.97
CA SER A 678 17.16 0.91 -28.59
C SER A 678 17.30 -0.11 -29.71
N LEU A 679 18.53 -0.47 -30.04
CA LEU A 679 18.85 -1.53 -30.99
C LEU A 679 19.45 -2.70 -30.22
N THR A 680 18.87 -3.88 -30.38
CA THR A 680 19.28 -5.12 -29.71
C THR A 680 19.76 -6.15 -30.72
N PHE A 681 20.91 -6.77 -30.46
CA PHE A 681 21.57 -7.77 -31.30
C PHE A 681 21.43 -9.16 -30.66
N ASP A 682 20.40 -9.90 -31.07
CA ASP A 682 20.07 -11.25 -30.61
C ASP A 682 20.94 -12.27 -31.33
N ASP A 683 21.78 -12.98 -30.57
CA ASP A 683 22.79 -13.89 -31.12
C ASP A 683 22.23 -15.18 -31.76
N ASN A 684 20.91 -15.37 -31.68
CA ASN A 684 20.15 -16.43 -32.34
C ASN A 684 20.70 -17.85 -32.09
N GLY A 685 21.12 -18.11 -30.84
CA GLY A 685 21.63 -19.41 -30.40
C GLY A 685 23.13 -19.57 -30.65
N ALA A 686 23.90 -18.52 -30.38
CA ALA A 686 25.36 -18.56 -30.35
C ALA A 686 25.90 -19.40 -29.18
N TYR A 687 27.21 -19.63 -29.21
CA TYR A 687 27.99 -20.11 -28.07
C TYR A 687 28.64 -18.92 -27.33
N ASP A 688 29.25 -17.99 -28.06
CA ASP A 688 29.69 -16.70 -27.53
C ASP A 688 28.82 -15.57 -28.14
N PRO A 689 28.16 -14.72 -27.34
CA PRO A 689 27.34 -13.62 -27.85
C PRO A 689 28.17 -12.47 -28.45
N ALA A 690 27.53 -11.65 -29.26
CA ALA A 690 28.11 -10.40 -29.75
C ALA A 690 28.30 -9.38 -28.60
N TYR A 691 29.24 -8.44 -28.71
CA TYR A 691 29.41 -7.40 -27.68
C TYR A 691 29.68 -6.00 -28.25
N PRO A 692 28.97 -4.94 -27.80
CA PRO A 692 27.80 -4.99 -26.91
C PRO A 692 26.54 -5.49 -27.64
N GLN A 693 25.64 -6.19 -26.93
CA GLN A 693 24.37 -6.66 -27.50
C GLN A 693 23.28 -5.58 -27.60
N LYS A 694 23.43 -4.44 -26.91
CA LYS A 694 22.41 -3.37 -26.91
C LYS A 694 23.05 -2.00 -27.02
N PHE A 695 22.48 -1.18 -27.90
CA PHE A 695 22.79 0.23 -28.05
C PHE A 695 21.57 1.07 -27.69
N LEU A 696 21.81 2.30 -27.22
CA LEU A 696 20.79 3.28 -26.86
C LEU A 696 21.14 4.61 -27.54
N GLN A 697 20.14 5.27 -28.11
CA GLN A 697 20.25 6.58 -28.76
C GLN A 697 19.06 7.44 -28.32
N ASP A 698 19.33 8.64 -27.81
CA ASP A 698 18.28 9.65 -27.59
C ASP A 698 17.75 10.11 -28.95
N LYS A 699 16.43 10.13 -29.11
CA LYS A 699 15.75 10.75 -30.25
C LYS A 699 15.63 12.27 -30.02
N THR A 700 15.90 13.05 -31.05
CA THR A 700 15.70 14.50 -31.11
C THR A 700 14.56 14.86 -32.08
N ALA A 701 13.92 16.00 -31.88
CA ALA A 701 12.71 16.41 -32.62
C ALA A 701 12.96 16.70 -34.12
N ASP A 702 14.22 16.93 -34.50
CA ASP A 702 14.67 17.16 -35.88
C ASP A 702 15.01 15.86 -36.65
N LYS A 703 15.00 14.69 -35.97
CA LYS A 703 15.52 13.45 -36.56
C LYS A 703 14.79 12.18 -36.08
N ASP A 704 14.01 11.60 -36.99
CA ASP A 704 13.20 10.40 -36.76
C ASP A 704 13.95 9.06 -36.80
N SER A 705 15.12 9.01 -37.44
CA SER A 705 15.86 7.76 -37.70
C SER A 705 17.36 7.90 -37.43
N TYR A 706 18.00 6.82 -36.95
CA TYR A 706 19.43 6.80 -36.62
C TYR A 706 20.08 5.54 -37.15
N THR A 707 21.32 5.67 -37.65
CA THR A 707 22.20 4.53 -37.87
C THR A 707 22.92 4.16 -36.59
N PHE A 708 23.25 2.87 -36.43
CA PHE A 708 23.91 2.34 -35.25
C PHE A 708 25.18 1.59 -35.65
N ALA A 709 26.25 1.72 -34.85
CA ALA A 709 27.43 0.89 -35.03
C ALA A 709 27.09 -0.59 -34.76
N LEU A 710 27.66 -1.51 -35.54
CA LEU A 710 27.58 -2.94 -35.27
C LEU A 710 28.38 -3.31 -34.00
N PRO A 711 28.10 -4.47 -33.36
CA PRO A 711 28.86 -4.95 -32.21
C PRO A 711 30.36 -5.04 -32.50
N LYS A 712 31.19 -4.69 -31.51
CA LYS A 712 32.67 -4.71 -31.59
C LYS A 712 33.23 -6.12 -31.76
N THR A 713 32.51 -7.12 -31.27
CA THR A 713 32.78 -8.55 -31.54
C THR A 713 31.55 -9.20 -32.16
N ALA A 714 31.76 -9.93 -33.25
CA ALA A 714 30.74 -10.80 -33.84
C ALA A 714 30.48 -12.02 -32.92
N PRO A 715 29.27 -12.60 -32.93
CA PRO A 715 28.96 -13.81 -32.17
C PRO A 715 29.66 -15.03 -32.79
N THR A 716 29.87 -16.09 -32.00
CA THR A 716 30.41 -17.38 -32.49
C THR A 716 29.41 -18.52 -32.28
N ARG A 717 29.33 -19.49 -33.19
CA ARG A 717 28.47 -20.67 -33.04
C ARG A 717 29.15 -21.92 -33.58
N LYS A 718 29.31 -22.93 -32.72
CA LYS A 718 30.12 -24.12 -33.02
C LYS A 718 29.56 -24.91 -34.22
N GLY A 719 30.33 -24.97 -35.31
CA GLY A 719 29.95 -25.63 -36.58
C GLY A 719 29.28 -24.73 -37.61
N TRP A 720 29.10 -23.44 -37.30
CA TRP A 720 28.47 -22.45 -38.18
C TRP A 720 29.37 -21.22 -38.32
N ALA A 721 29.39 -20.63 -39.50
CA ALA A 721 29.95 -19.30 -39.74
C ALA A 721 28.84 -18.26 -39.52
N PHE A 722 29.21 -17.11 -38.94
CA PHE A 722 28.33 -15.96 -38.88
C PHE A 722 28.22 -15.34 -40.28
N ASP A 723 26.99 -15.26 -40.82
CA ASP A 723 26.71 -14.83 -42.21
C ASP A 723 26.15 -13.38 -42.26
N GLY A 724 25.83 -12.78 -41.10
CA GLY A 724 25.37 -11.39 -40.96
C GLY A 724 24.27 -11.21 -39.92
N TRP A 725 23.73 -9.98 -39.86
CA TRP A 725 22.54 -9.64 -39.08
C TRP A 725 21.33 -9.50 -40.00
N ASN A 726 20.14 -9.89 -39.54
CA ASN A 726 18.88 -9.82 -40.28
C ASN A 726 17.76 -9.25 -39.40
N THR A 727 16.76 -8.60 -39.99
CA THR A 727 15.61 -8.06 -39.22
C THR A 727 14.68 -9.14 -38.65
N GLU A 728 14.68 -10.35 -39.23
CA GLU A 728 13.86 -11.48 -38.78
C GLU A 728 14.70 -12.67 -38.28
N ARG A 729 14.13 -13.43 -37.34
CA ARG A 729 14.86 -14.50 -36.64
C ARG A 729 15.21 -15.68 -37.54
N ASP A 730 14.33 -16.01 -38.48
CA ASP A 730 14.52 -17.10 -39.44
C ASP A 730 15.35 -16.72 -40.67
N GLY A 731 15.72 -15.44 -40.81
CA GLY A 731 16.48 -14.91 -41.94
C GLY A 731 15.63 -14.53 -43.16
N SER A 732 14.30 -14.49 -43.03
CA SER A 732 13.38 -14.09 -44.11
C SER A 732 13.30 -12.58 -44.34
N GLY A 733 13.79 -11.76 -43.41
CA GLY A 733 13.79 -10.30 -43.46
C GLY A 733 15.01 -9.71 -44.18
N ASP A 734 15.20 -8.40 -44.01
CA ASP A 734 16.28 -7.64 -44.66
C ASP A 734 17.62 -7.76 -43.92
N GLN A 735 18.73 -7.58 -44.66
CA GLN A 735 20.07 -7.55 -44.10
C GLN A 735 20.31 -6.26 -43.29
N PHE A 736 20.73 -6.39 -42.04
CA PHE A 736 21.04 -5.26 -41.17
C PHE A 736 22.54 -4.91 -41.20
N THR A 737 22.85 -3.61 -41.29
CA THR A 737 24.20 -3.06 -41.46
C THR A 737 24.42 -1.80 -40.60
N ASP A 738 25.65 -1.31 -40.54
CA ASP A 738 26.01 -0.02 -39.91
C ASP A 738 25.38 1.22 -40.59
N LYS A 739 24.77 1.02 -41.77
CA LYS A 739 24.06 2.04 -42.55
C LYS A 739 22.54 1.88 -42.52
N THR A 740 22.03 0.83 -41.89
CA THR A 740 20.59 0.61 -41.79
C THR A 740 20.01 1.59 -40.78
N GLU A 741 19.09 2.43 -41.22
CA GLU A 741 18.41 3.40 -40.37
C GLU A 741 17.32 2.73 -39.51
N VAL A 742 17.26 3.14 -38.24
CA VAL A 742 16.35 2.62 -37.23
C VAL A 742 15.53 3.78 -36.66
N SER A 743 14.21 3.74 -36.86
CA SER A 743 13.26 4.78 -36.44
C SER A 743 12.35 4.38 -35.26
N LYS A 744 12.42 3.12 -34.84
CA LYS A 744 11.75 2.56 -33.65
C LYS A 744 12.66 1.55 -32.95
N SER A 745 12.46 1.29 -31.66
CA SER A 745 13.24 0.26 -30.96
C SER A 745 13.10 -1.10 -31.67
N THR A 746 14.23 -1.74 -31.95
CA THR A 746 14.33 -2.88 -32.89
C THR A 746 15.26 -3.96 -32.34
N THR A 747 14.95 -5.22 -32.61
CA THR A 747 15.85 -6.36 -32.40
C THR A 747 16.23 -6.95 -33.74
N VAL A 748 17.51 -7.27 -33.93
CA VAL A 748 18.05 -7.91 -35.13
C VAL A 748 18.80 -9.18 -34.75
N TYR A 749 18.77 -10.17 -35.63
CA TYR A 749 19.12 -11.56 -35.33
C TYR A 749 20.35 -12.01 -36.10
N ALA A 750 21.25 -12.72 -35.44
CA ALA A 750 22.42 -13.31 -36.08
C ALA A 750 21.98 -14.44 -37.03
N GLN A 751 22.53 -14.44 -38.25
CA GLN A 751 22.29 -15.49 -39.23
C GLN A 751 23.54 -16.36 -39.43
N TRP A 752 23.30 -17.64 -39.71
CA TRP A 752 24.27 -18.72 -39.49
C TRP A 752 24.36 -19.65 -40.71
N LYS A 753 25.56 -19.79 -41.28
CA LYS A 753 25.86 -20.65 -42.43
C LYS A 753 26.59 -21.92 -41.97
N TRP A 754 26.12 -23.10 -42.35
CA TRP A 754 26.76 -24.36 -41.97
C TRP A 754 28.17 -24.48 -42.56
N VAL A 755 29.15 -24.91 -41.75
CA VAL A 755 30.53 -25.15 -42.20
C VAL A 755 30.76 -26.65 -42.35
N PRO A 756 30.79 -27.20 -43.58
CA PRO A 756 31.08 -28.61 -43.80
C PRO A 756 32.54 -28.93 -43.45
N ARG A 757 32.76 -30.12 -42.90
CA ARG A 757 34.10 -30.70 -42.67
C ARG A 757 34.16 -32.13 -43.19
N ASP A 758 35.36 -32.58 -43.53
CA ASP A 758 35.57 -33.97 -43.93
C ASP A 758 35.85 -34.90 -42.73
N VAL A 759 35.43 -36.15 -42.88
CA VAL A 759 35.75 -37.29 -42.01
C VAL A 759 36.39 -38.36 -42.89
N THR A 760 37.63 -38.72 -42.59
CA THR A 760 38.43 -39.66 -43.38
C THR A 760 38.87 -40.87 -42.55
N VAL A 761 38.60 -42.08 -43.04
CA VAL A 761 39.22 -43.31 -42.52
C VAL A 761 40.42 -43.67 -43.40
N THR A 762 41.57 -43.95 -42.77
CA THR A 762 42.81 -44.36 -43.44
C THR A 762 43.21 -45.77 -43.01
N PHE A 763 43.60 -46.62 -43.96
CA PHE A 763 43.92 -48.03 -43.77
C PHE A 763 45.43 -48.27 -43.91
N ASP A 764 46.14 -48.31 -42.78
CA ASP A 764 47.60 -48.44 -42.68
C ASP A 764 48.04 -49.92 -42.71
N GLU A 765 48.84 -50.30 -43.72
CA GLU A 765 49.29 -51.68 -43.94
C GLU A 765 50.17 -52.27 -42.81
N ASN A 766 50.60 -51.46 -41.84
CA ASN A 766 51.24 -51.86 -40.58
C ASN A 766 52.37 -52.90 -40.75
N GLY A 767 53.36 -52.56 -41.58
CA GLY A 767 54.47 -53.46 -41.92
C GLY A 767 54.13 -54.54 -42.95
N GLY A 768 53.00 -54.41 -43.65
CA GLY A 768 52.71 -55.13 -44.90
C GLY A 768 53.60 -54.68 -46.06
N GLU A 769 53.75 -55.56 -47.04
CA GLU A 769 54.52 -55.37 -48.27
C GLU A 769 53.66 -54.85 -49.44
N THR A 770 52.34 -54.92 -49.30
CA THR A 770 51.37 -54.32 -50.23
C THR A 770 50.37 -53.46 -49.47
N LYS A 771 49.85 -52.41 -50.13
CA LYS A 771 48.87 -51.49 -49.56
C LYS A 771 47.44 -52.05 -49.68
N ALA A 772 46.55 -51.57 -48.82
CA ALA A 772 45.11 -51.77 -48.96
C ALA A 772 44.53 -50.93 -50.11
N ASP A 773 43.51 -51.44 -50.81
CA ASP A 773 42.77 -50.69 -51.84
C ASP A 773 41.27 -50.59 -51.51
N PRO A 774 40.69 -49.38 -51.32
CA PRO A 774 41.39 -48.10 -51.25
C PRO A 774 42.11 -47.90 -49.90
N ALA A 775 43.24 -47.19 -49.94
CA ALA A 775 44.04 -46.88 -48.74
C ALA A 775 43.38 -45.84 -47.80
N SER A 776 42.39 -45.08 -48.28
CA SER A 776 41.55 -44.20 -47.46
C SER A 776 40.18 -43.96 -48.10
N GLN A 777 39.22 -43.50 -47.29
CA GLN A 777 37.88 -43.08 -47.73
C GLN A 777 37.45 -41.84 -46.95
N THR A 778 36.84 -40.86 -47.63
CA THR A 778 36.39 -39.59 -47.03
C THR A 778 34.89 -39.37 -47.24
N LYS A 779 34.23 -38.76 -46.25
CA LYS A 779 32.83 -38.29 -46.32
C LYS A 779 32.70 -36.92 -45.65
N THR A 780 31.96 -36.00 -46.28
CA THR A 780 31.77 -34.62 -45.83
C THR A 780 30.50 -34.49 -44.96
N THR A 781 30.56 -33.72 -43.87
CA THR A 781 29.43 -33.54 -42.94
C THR A 781 28.38 -32.54 -43.43
N GLU A 782 27.13 -32.98 -43.43
CA GLU A 782 25.94 -32.21 -43.79
C GLU A 782 25.17 -31.78 -42.52
N PRO A 783 24.30 -30.76 -42.58
CA PRO A 783 23.43 -30.40 -41.46
C PRO A 783 22.66 -31.61 -40.92
N GLY A 784 22.76 -31.87 -39.62
CA GLY A 784 22.14 -33.02 -38.96
C GLY A 784 22.88 -34.37 -39.13
N LYS A 785 23.96 -34.46 -39.92
CA LYS A 785 24.68 -35.72 -40.15
C LYS A 785 26.20 -35.54 -40.05
N THR A 786 26.74 -35.91 -38.88
CA THR A 786 28.15 -35.65 -38.50
C THR A 786 28.99 -36.91 -38.26
N SER A 787 28.44 -38.09 -38.55
CA SER A 787 29.03 -39.40 -38.34
C SER A 787 28.69 -40.36 -39.48
N PHE A 788 29.61 -41.30 -39.78
CA PHE A 788 29.49 -42.20 -40.93
C PHE A 788 30.14 -43.56 -40.67
N THR A 789 29.58 -44.62 -41.25
CA THR A 789 30.30 -45.89 -41.48
C THR A 789 31.11 -45.84 -42.77
N PHE A 790 32.15 -46.66 -42.88
CA PHE A 790 33.05 -46.72 -44.05
C PHE A 790 33.25 -48.18 -44.48
N ALA A 791 33.37 -48.44 -45.79
CA ALA A 791 33.55 -49.80 -46.28
C ALA A 791 34.97 -50.29 -45.96
N LEU A 792 35.16 -51.59 -45.71
CA LEU A 792 36.51 -52.16 -45.63
C LEU A 792 37.17 -52.21 -47.03
N PRO A 793 38.52 -52.19 -47.11
CA PRO A 793 39.25 -52.33 -48.37
C PRO A 793 38.89 -53.60 -49.13
N LYS A 794 38.81 -53.50 -50.46
CA LYS A 794 38.49 -54.61 -51.37
C LYS A 794 39.63 -55.64 -51.44
N THR A 795 40.87 -55.17 -51.30
CA THR A 795 42.05 -56.02 -51.12
C THR A 795 42.66 -55.77 -49.74
N ALA A 796 42.94 -56.86 -49.02
CA ALA A 796 43.72 -56.81 -47.81
C ALA A 796 45.22 -56.74 -48.16
N PRO A 797 46.04 -56.06 -47.34
CA PRO A 797 47.49 -56.06 -47.51
C PRO A 797 48.07 -57.47 -47.31
N THR A 798 49.28 -57.70 -47.81
CA THR A 798 50.04 -58.97 -47.66
C THR A 798 51.40 -58.75 -46.99
N ARG A 799 51.92 -59.77 -46.30
CA ARG A 799 53.22 -59.72 -45.58
C ARG A 799 53.87 -61.11 -45.58
N LYS A 800 55.12 -61.23 -46.01
CA LYS A 800 55.80 -62.51 -46.26
C LYS A 800 56.09 -63.24 -44.94
N GLY A 801 55.58 -64.47 -44.83
CA GLY A 801 55.67 -65.27 -43.60
C GLY A 801 54.57 -64.99 -42.56
N TRP A 802 53.66 -64.06 -42.84
CA TRP A 802 52.53 -63.71 -41.97
C TRP A 802 51.20 -63.81 -42.74
N ALA A 803 50.12 -64.11 -42.03
CA ALA A 803 48.74 -64.02 -42.52
C ALA A 803 48.07 -62.77 -41.95
N PHE A 804 47.23 -62.11 -42.75
CA PHE A 804 46.40 -60.98 -42.32
C PHE A 804 45.25 -61.49 -41.43
N ASP A 805 45.08 -60.89 -40.25
CA ASP A 805 44.13 -61.30 -39.20
C ASP A 805 42.98 -60.28 -39.00
N GLY A 806 43.12 -59.03 -39.49
CA GLY A 806 42.05 -58.01 -39.44
C GLY A 806 42.53 -56.55 -39.46
N TRP A 807 41.60 -55.63 -39.28
CA TRP A 807 41.83 -54.19 -39.04
C TRP A 807 41.53 -53.84 -37.58
N ASN A 808 42.37 -53.01 -36.95
CA ASN A 808 42.24 -52.59 -35.55
C ASN A 808 42.41 -51.07 -35.43
N THR A 809 41.83 -50.42 -34.42
CA THR A 809 42.02 -48.97 -34.20
C THR A 809 43.43 -48.61 -33.72
N GLU A 810 44.16 -49.54 -33.11
CA GLU A 810 45.53 -49.33 -32.63
C GLU A 810 46.56 -50.19 -33.36
N ARG A 811 47.80 -49.68 -33.41
CA ARG A 811 48.87 -50.26 -34.24
C ARG A 811 49.35 -51.62 -33.74
N ASP A 812 49.39 -51.82 -32.43
CA ASP A 812 49.80 -53.07 -31.78
C ASP A 812 48.69 -54.12 -31.69
N GLY A 813 47.45 -53.76 -32.06
CA GLY A 813 46.27 -54.63 -31.98
C GLY A 813 45.55 -54.60 -30.62
N SER A 814 45.92 -53.69 -29.72
CA SER A 814 45.27 -53.54 -28.39
C SER A 814 43.91 -52.82 -28.43
N GLY A 815 43.59 -52.14 -29.52
CA GLY A 815 42.35 -51.38 -29.71
C GLY A 815 41.17 -52.22 -30.20
N ASP A 816 40.11 -51.54 -30.64
CA ASP A 816 38.89 -52.19 -31.12
C ASP A 816 39.04 -52.74 -32.55
N GLN A 817 38.27 -53.78 -32.87
CA GLN A 817 38.18 -54.31 -34.24
C GLN A 817 37.43 -53.32 -35.14
N PHE A 818 38.08 -52.86 -36.21
CA PHE A 818 37.43 -51.99 -37.19
C PHE A 818 36.65 -52.80 -38.24
N THR A 819 35.41 -52.39 -38.50
CA THR A 819 34.47 -53.09 -39.39
C THR A 819 33.73 -52.12 -40.31
N ASP A 820 33.02 -52.65 -41.31
CA ASP A 820 32.13 -51.89 -42.20
C ASP A 820 30.92 -51.25 -41.48
N LYS A 821 30.71 -51.60 -40.21
CA LYS A 821 29.66 -51.06 -39.32
C LYS A 821 30.21 -50.09 -38.26
N THR A 822 31.51 -49.92 -38.16
CA THR A 822 32.11 -49.01 -37.17
C THR A 822 31.82 -47.56 -37.58
N GLU A 823 31.12 -46.83 -36.71
CA GLU A 823 30.74 -45.43 -36.97
C GLU A 823 31.84 -44.46 -36.54
N VAL A 824 32.15 -43.51 -37.42
CA VAL A 824 33.30 -42.60 -37.31
C VAL A 824 32.82 -41.16 -37.48
N SER A 825 33.10 -40.31 -36.51
CA SER A 825 32.71 -38.88 -36.47
C SER A 825 33.90 -37.91 -36.56
N LYS A 826 35.13 -38.42 -36.55
CA LYS A 826 36.41 -37.70 -36.70
C LYS A 826 37.36 -38.53 -37.57
N SER A 827 38.21 -37.90 -38.36
CA SER A 827 39.17 -38.62 -39.19
C SER A 827 40.10 -39.50 -38.34
N THR A 828 40.29 -40.76 -38.75
CA THR A 828 40.89 -41.83 -37.95
C THR A 828 41.74 -42.74 -38.84
N THR A 829 42.83 -43.29 -38.32
CA THR A 829 43.64 -44.32 -38.98
C THR A 829 43.41 -45.66 -38.31
N VAL A 830 43.37 -46.75 -39.08
CA VAL A 830 43.22 -48.12 -38.61
C VAL A 830 44.28 -49.02 -39.24
N TYR A 831 44.72 -50.04 -38.50
CA TYR A 831 45.97 -50.76 -38.73
C TYR A 831 45.73 -52.24 -39.03
N ALA A 832 46.45 -52.77 -40.02
CA ALA A 832 46.44 -54.19 -40.35
C ALA A 832 47.09 -55.03 -39.24
N GLN A 833 46.54 -56.21 -38.94
CA GLN A 833 47.08 -57.13 -37.94
C GLN A 833 47.51 -58.48 -38.56
N TRP A 834 48.52 -59.13 -37.93
CA TRP A 834 49.35 -60.15 -38.59
C TRP A 834 49.66 -61.37 -37.70
N LYS A 835 49.68 -62.58 -38.29
CA LYS A 835 49.97 -63.86 -37.61
C LYS A 835 51.02 -64.73 -38.33
N TRP A 836 52.09 -65.15 -37.66
CA TRP A 836 53.23 -65.90 -38.23
C TRP A 836 52.88 -67.31 -38.78
N VAL A 837 53.70 -67.82 -39.72
CA VAL A 837 53.57 -69.14 -40.35
C VAL A 837 54.91 -69.90 -40.39
N PRO A 838 55.12 -70.95 -39.55
CA PRO A 838 56.38 -71.70 -39.45
C PRO A 838 56.59 -72.75 -40.57
N ARG A 839 57.83 -73.26 -40.70
CA ARG A 839 58.30 -74.25 -41.71
C ARG A 839 59.52 -75.05 -41.20
N ASP A 840 59.81 -76.22 -41.79
CA ASP A 840 60.93 -77.09 -41.38
C ASP A 840 62.17 -77.01 -42.30
N VAL A 841 63.35 -77.40 -41.76
CA VAL A 841 64.67 -77.44 -42.42
C VAL A 841 65.41 -78.73 -42.04
N THR A 842 65.92 -79.47 -43.02
CA THR A 842 66.41 -80.85 -42.84
C THR A 842 67.75 -81.12 -43.54
N VAL A 843 68.78 -81.53 -42.81
CA VAL A 843 70.07 -82.00 -43.39
C VAL A 843 70.04 -83.51 -43.56
N THR A 844 70.55 -84.02 -44.69
CA THR A 844 70.67 -85.46 -45.00
C THR A 844 72.12 -85.85 -45.32
N PHE A 845 72.58 -87.02 -44.89
CA PHE A 845 73.94 -87.55 -45.08
C PHE A 845 73.90 -88.81 -45.98
N ASP A 846 74.63 -88.77 -47.10
CA ASP A 846 74.69 -89.81 -48.14
C ASP A 846 76.08 -90.45 -48.21
N GLU A 847 76.17 -91.75 -47.91
CA GLU A 847 77.41 -92.52 -47.84
C GLU A 847 78.22 -92.63 -49.15
N ASN A 848 77.69 -92.14 -50.28
CA ASN A 848 78.40 -91.95 -51.53
C ASN A 848 79.27 -93.13 -51.99
N GLY A 849 78.65 -94.31 -52.10
CA GLY A 849 79.34 -95.55 -52.49
C GLY A 849 80.08 -96.25 -51.35
N GLY A 850 79.86 -95.83 -50.10
CA GLY A 850 80.13 -96.65 -48.92
C GLY A 850 79.19 -97.85 -48.79
N GLU A 851 79.57 -98.81 -47.96
CA GLU A 851 78.93 -100.14 -47.84
C GLU A 851 77.83 -100.18 -46.74
N THR A 852 77.56 -99.05 -46.06
CA THR A 852 76.54 -98.79 -44.99
C THR A 852 76.25 -97.24 -44.96
N LYS A 853 75.29 -96.67 -44.19
CA LYS A 853 74.58 -95.40 -44.57
C LYS A 853 74.54 -94.16 -43.60
N ALA A 854 75.62 -93.79 -42.90
CA ALA A 854 75.80 -92.56 -42.04
C ALA A 854 74.77 -92.22 -40.92
N ASP A 855 75.12 -92.34 -39.61
CA ASP A 855 74.19 -92.33 -38.44
C ASP A 855 74.23 -91.06 -37.56
N PRO A 856 73.13 -90.27 -37.44
CA PRO A 856 71.85 -90.41 -38.13
C PRO A 856 71.92 -89.85 -39.56
N ALA A 857 71.11 -90.39 -40.49
CA ALA A 857 71.17 -90.00 -41.91
C ALA A 857 70.42 -88.71 -42.20
N SER A 858 69.55 -88.25 -41.30
CA SER A 858 69.02 -86.89 -41.39
C SER A 858 68.70 -86.31 -40.02
N GLN A 859 68.62 -84.98 -39.96
CA GLN A 859 68.19 -84.22 -38.78
C GLN A 859 67.33 -83.03 -39.25
N THR A 860 66.22 -82.78 -38.57
CA THR A 860 65.21 -81.74 -38.91
C THR A 860 65.05 -80.72 -37.79
N LYS A 861 64.83 -79.45 -38.11
CA LYS A 861 64.50 -78.36 -37.18
C LYS A 861 63.45 -77.40 -37.75
N THR A 862 62.49 -76.99 -36.91
CA THR A 862 61.40 -76.05 -37.28
C THR A 862 61.81 -74.59 -37.08
N THR A 863 61.40 -73.72 -38.01
CA THR A 863 61.66 -72.27 -37.98
C THR A 863 60.65 -71.49 -37.15
N GLU A 864 61.17 -70.52 -36.39
CA GLU A 864 60.45 -69.66 -35.46
C GLU A 864 60.68 -68.17 -35.82
N PRO A 865 59.87 -67.23 -35.31
CA PRO A 865 60.09 -65.81 -35.53
C PRO A 865 61.51 -65.38 -35.12
N GLY A 866 62.30 -64.91 -36.08
CA GLY A 866 63.70 -64.51 -35.86
C GLY A 866 64.74 -65.64 -35.92
N LYS A 867 64.36 -66.90 -36.15
CA LYS A 867 65.29 -68.03 -36.29
C LYS A 867 64.96 -68.94 -37.47
N THR A 868 65.69 -68.76 -38.57
CA THR A 868 65.44 -69.38 -39.87
C THR A 868 66.61 -70.24 -40.39
N SER A 869 67.61 -70.50 -39.55
CA SER A 869 68.83 -71.21 -39.91
C SER A 869 69.40 -71.97 -38.70
N PHE A 870 70.07 -73.09 -38.96
CA PHE A 870 70.54 -74.01 -37.91
C PHE A 870 71.80 -74.75 -38.33
N THR A 871 72.71 -75.00 -37.38
CA THR A 871 73.73 -76.04 -37.51
C THR A 871 73.17 -77.42 -37.17
N PHE A 872 73.80 -78.48 -37.67
CA PHE A 872 73.39 -79.87 -37.47
C PHE A 872 74.59 -80.74 -37.10
N ALA A 873 74.43 -81.73 -36.22
CA ALA A 873 75.55 -82.54 -35.76
C ALA A 873 76.01 -83.51 -36.86
N LEU A 874 77.31 -83.78 -36.96
CA LEU A 874 77.79 -84.82 -37.87
C LEU A 874 77.38 -86.23 -37.38
N PRO A 875 77.30 -87.22 -38.28
CA PRO A 875 77.11 -88.62 -37.92
C PRO A 875 78.14 -89.12 -36.89
N LYS A 876 77.67 -89.86 -35.88
CA LYS A 876 78.50 -90.42 -34.79
C LYS A 876 79.49 -91.49 -35.28
N THR A 877 79.14 -92.13 -36.38
CA THR A 877 79.98 -93.06 -37.13
C THR A 877 80.02 -92.55 -38.58
N ALA A 878 81.24 -92.39 -39.11
CA ALA A 878 81.49 -91.98 -40.50
C ALA A 878 81.52 -93.23 -41.38
N PRO A 879 81.10 -93.28 -42.66
CA PRO A 879 80.97 -94.52 -43.46
C PRO A 879 82.30 -95.23 -43.85
N THR A 880 82.22 -96.46 -44.41
CA THR A 880 83.36 -97.15 -45.09
C THR A 880 83.09 -97.55 -46.52
N ARG A 881 84.19 -97.75 -47.27
CA ARG A 881 84.25 -98.38 -48.59
C ARG A 881 85.51 -99.25 -48.70
N LYS A 882 85.41 -100.51 -49.14
CA LYS A 882 86.52 -101.47 -49.12
C LYS A 882 87.63 -101.09 -50.10
N GLY A 883 88.85 -100.99 -49.60
CA GLY A 883 90.01 -100.49 -50.37
C GLY A 883 90.16 -98.97 -50.40
N TRP A 884 89.30 -98.23 -49.69
CA TRP A 884 89.36 -96.77 -49.57
C TRP A 884 89.24 -96.32 -48.10
N ALA A 885 89.83 -95.18 -47.76
CA ALA A 885 89.68 -94.49 -46.48
C ALA A 885 88.67 -93.33 -46.60
N PHE A 886 87.91 -93.05 -45.54
CA PHE A 886 86.98 -91.91 -45.49
C PHE A 886 87.74 -90.59 -45.25
N ASP A 887 87.49 -89.58 -46.09
CA ASP A 887 88.20 -88.28 -46.10
C ASP A 887 87.32 -87.09 -45.64
N GLY A 888 86.02 -87.31 -45.36
CA GLY A 888 85.11 -86.29 -44.83
C GLY A 888 83.71 -86.23 -45.49
N TRP A 889 82.93 -85.24 -45.07
CA TRP A 889 81.62 -84.88 -45.64
C TRP A 889 81.76 -83.61 -46.51
N ASN A 890 81.12 -83.60 -47.67
CA ASN A 890 81.17 -82.50 -48.65
C ASN A 890 79.75 -82.14 -49.14
N THR A 891 79.48 -80.90 -49.53
CA THR A 891 78.15 -80.52 -50.06
C THR A 891 77.86 -81.13 -51.44
N GLU A 892 78.88 -81.51 -52.21
CA GLU A 892 78.74 -82.12 -53.53
C GLU A 892 79.28 -83.55 -53.60
N ARG A 893 78.72 -84.35 -54.51
CA ARG A 893 78.96 -85.80 -54.57
C ARG A 893 80.37 -86.16 -55.04
N ASP A 894 80.97 -85.37 -55.92
CA ASP A 894 82.32 -85.59 -56.46
C ASP A 894 83.44 -84.99 -55.58
N GLY A 895 83.09 -84.30 -54.50
CA GLY A 895 84.03 -83.63 -53.60
C GLY A 895 84.44 -82.22 -54.05
N SER A 896 83.81 -81.66 -55.08
CA SER A 896 84.09 -80.30 -55.58
C SER A 896 83.48 -79.16 -54.74
N GLY A 897 82.54 -79.48 -53.85
CA GLY A 897 81.84 -78.52 -52.99
C GLY A 897 82.57 -78.22 -51.68
N ASP A 898 81.87 -77.56 -50.75
CA ASP A 898 82.42 -77.18 -49.45
C ASP A 898 82.45 -78.35 -48.46
N GLN A 899 83.40 -78.34 -47.53
CA GLN A 899 83.46 -79.30 -46.43
C GLN A 899 82.29 -79.06 -45.45
N PHE A 900 81.47 -80.09 -45.23
CA PHE A 900 80.36 -80.02 -44.28
C PHE A 900 80.83 -80.41 -42.87
N THR A 901 80.47 -79.60 -41.88
CA THR A 901 80.90 -79.74 -40.48
C THR A 901 79.73 -79.53 -39.51
N ASP A 902 79.93 -79.85 -38.23
CA ASP A 902 78.97 -79.56 -37.15
C ASP A 902 78.71 -78.06 -36.92
N LYS A 903 79.50 -77.19 -37.57
CA LYS A 903 79.39 -75.73 -37.55
C LYS A 903 78.80 -75.15 -38.83
N THR A 904 78.57 -75.97 -39.87
CA THR A 904 77.99 -75.49 -41.13
C THR A 904 76.51 -75.16 -40.91
N GLU A 905 76.13 -73.91 -41.16
CA GLU A 905 74.78 -73.42 -40.91
C GLU A 905 73.89 -73.58 -42.15
N VAL A 906 72.70 -74.14 -41.96
CA VAL A 906 71.77 -74.54 -43.02
C VAL A 906 70.41 -73.86 -42.82
N SER A 907 69.94 -73.18 -43.87
CA SER A 907 68.68 -72.42 -43.90
C SER A 907 67.60 -73.01 -44.84
N LYS A 908 67.93 -74.11 -45.54
CA LYS A 908 67.06 -74.87 -46.45
C LYS A 908 67.48 -76.33 -46.42
N SER A 909 66.54 -77.26 -46.55
CA SER A 909 66.86 -78.69 -46.52
C SER A 909 67.87 -79.08 -47.60
N THR A 910 68.91 -79.83 -47.23
CA THR A 910 70.16 -80.04 -47.99
C THR A 910 70.71 -81.45 -47.78
N THR A 911 71.38 -82.03 -48.78
CA THR A 911 72.06 -83.34 -48.68
C THR A 911 73.57 -83.15 -48.81
N VAL A 912 74.36 -83.95 -48.08
CA VAL A 912 75.84 -83.92 -48.10
C VAL A 912 76.42 -85.33 -48.22
N TYR A 913 77.62 -85.45 -48.81
CA TYR A 913 78.16 -86.69 -49.37
C TYR A 913 79.51 -87.08 -48.77
N ALA A 914 79.74 -88.38 -48.56
CA ALA A 914 81.01 -88.93 -48.09
C ALA A 914 82.12 -88.90 -49.17
N GLN A 915 83.38 -88.71 -48.77
CA GLN A 915 84.54 -88.69 -49.68
C GLN A 915 85.62 -89.73 -49.34
N TRP A 916 86.45 -90.11 -50.32
CA TRP A 916 87.21 -91.38 -50.30
C TRP A 916 88.65 -91.30 -50.89
N LYS A 917 89.61 -92.07 -50.33
CA LYS A 917 91.03 -92.13 -50.76
C LYS A 917 91.61 -93.58 -50.87
N TRP A 918 92.39 -93.94 -51.90
CA TRP A 918 92.75 -95.34 -52.31
C TRP A 918 94.11 -95.91 -51.82
N VAL A 919 94.38 -97.24 -52.00
CA VAL A 919 95.55 -98.02 -51.51
C VAL A 919 96.08 -99.21 -52.42
N PRO A 920 97.42 -99.44 -52.65
CA PRO A 920 98.03 -100.48 -53.55
C PRO A 920 98.44 -101.89 -53.01
N ARG A 921 98.79 -102.88 -53.89
CA ARG A 921 99.38 -104.27 -53.65
C ARG A 921 100.12 -104.93 -54.87
N ASP A 922 100.72 -106.14 -54.76
CA ASP A 922 101.57 -106.86 -55.79
C ASP A 922 101.17 -108.33 -56.16
N VAL A 923 101.64 -108.90 -57.30
CA VAL A 923 101.37 -110.29 -57.82
C VAL A 923 102.54 -110.93 -58.66
N THR A 924 102.67 -112.28 -58.72
CA THR A 924 103.75 -113.07 -59.39
C THR A 924 103.25 -114.19 -60.35
N VAL A 925 104.04 -114.58 -61.38
CA VAL A 925 103.78 -115.67 -62.36
C VAL A 925 105.07 -116.48 -62.66
N THR A 926 104.95 -117.78 -62.99
CA THR A 926 106.05 -118.72 -63.33
C THR A 926 105.86 -119.41 -64.70
N PHE A 927 106.96 -119.83 -65.34
CA PHE A 927 106.99 -120.60 -66.59
C PHE A 927 107.69 -121.96 -66.40
N ASP A 928 107.23 -123.00 -67.11
CA ASP A 928 107.83 -124.34 -67.12
C ASP A 928 108.26 -124.71 -68.55
N GLU A 929 109.33 -125.48 -68.65
CA GLU A 929 110.24 -125.54 -69.79
C GLU A 929 110.19 -126.88 -70.55
N ASN A 930 109.04 -127.56 -70.47
CA ASN A 930 108.54 -128.58 -71.40
C ASN A 930 109.62 -129.39 -72.16
N GLY A 931 109.92 -130.61 -71.68
CA GLY A 931 111.04 -131.48 -72.10
C GLY A 931 111.09 -132.00 -73.55
N GLY A 932 110.49 -131.28 -74.51
CA GLY A 932 111.04 -131.16 -75.86
C GLY A 932 112.36 -130.36 -75.86
N GLU A 933 112.83 -129.99 -77.05
CA GLU A 933 114.26 -129.78 -77.27
C GLU A 933 114.83 -128.39 -76.91
N THR A 934 114.07 -127.50 -76.25
CA THR A 934 114.55 -126.17 -75.80
C THR A 934 113.91 -125.72 -74.49
N LYS A 935 114.74 -125.29 -73.52
CA LYS A 935 114.33 -124.68 -72.25
C LYS A 935 114.17 -123.15 -72.32
N ALA A 936 113.47 -122.53 -71.36
CA ALA A 936 112.93 -121.17 -71.41
C ALA A 936 113.22 -120.35 -70.12
N ASP A 937 114.39 -119.74 -70.07
CA ASP A 937 114.87 -118.81 -69.04
C ASP A 937 114.40 -117.35 -69.37
N PRO A 938 113.78 -116.58 -68.45
CA PRO A 938 113.60 -116.82 -67.02
C PRO A 938 112.25 -117.44 -66.62
N ALA A 939 112.32 -118.37 -65.67
CA ALA A 939 111.19 -119.15 -65.18
C ALA A 939 110.14 -118.37 -64.32
N SER A 940 110.27 -117.04 -64.12
CA SER A 940 109.25 -116.24 -63.41
C SER A 940 109.34 -114.72 -63.62
N GLN A 941 108.23 -114.00 -63.35
CA GLN A 941 108.16 -112.53 -63.25
C GLN A 941 107.14 -112.07 -62.18
N THR A 942 107.31 -110.85 -61.65
CA THR A 942 106.47 -110.23 -60.59
C THR A 942 106.14 -108.78 -60.94
N LYS A 943 104.95 -108.29 -60.59
CA LYS A 943 104.48 -106.92 -60.88
C LYS A 943 103.61 -106.32 -59.75
N THR A 944 103.84 -105.05 -59.44
CA THR A 944 102.96 -104.20 -58.61
C THR A 944 101.68 -103.78 -59.33
N THR A 945 100.57 -103.70 -58.60
CA THR A 945 99.27 -103.22 -59.11
C THR A 945 99.03 -101.76 -58.73
N GLU A 946 99.15 -100.90 -59.74
CA GLU A 946 98.55 -99.56 -59.75
C GLU A 946 97.07 -99.64 -60.21
N PRO A 947 96.21 -98.66 -59.87
CA PRO A 947 94.78 -98.77 -60.10
C PRO A 947 94.45 -98.51 -61.58
N GLY A 948 94.33 -99.59 -62.36
CA GLY A 948 93.70 -99.58 -63.69
C GLY A 948 94.49 -100.20 -64.85
N ALA A 949 95.74 -100.65 -64.67
CA ALA A 949 96.64 -100.95 -65.79
C ALA A 949 97.30 -102.35 -65.79
N LEU A 950 96.49 -103.43 -65.87
CA LEU A 950 96.61 -104.54 -66.85
C LEU A 950 95.79 -105.79 -66.50
N ALA A 951 94.62 -105.92 -67.14
CA ALA A 951 94.01 -107.17 -67.64
C ALA A 951 92.81 -106.74 -68.52
N SER A 952 92.74 -107.01 -69.82
CA SER A 952 93.48 -107.96 -70.66
C SER A 952 94.61 -107.36 -71.53
N THR A 953 95.70 -108.12 -71.65
CA THR A 953 96.58 -108.33 -72.84
C THR A 953 96.64 -107.28 -73.98
N GLY A 954 97.82 -106.81 -74.40
CA GLY A 954 99.17 -107.12 -73.87
C GLY A 954 100.35 -106.52 -74.65
N GLU A 955 101.45 -106.36 -73.90
CA GLU A 955 102.87 -106.26 -74.30
C GLU A 955 103.38 -105.09 -75.18
N ARG A 956 104.69 -104.87 -75.06
CA ARG A 956 105.49 -103.80 -75.70
C ARG A 956 106.83 -104.38 -76.13
N LEU A 957 107.35 -103.93 -77.28
CA LEU A 957 108.68 -104.30 -77.76
C LEU A 957 109.82 -103.86 -76.81
N LEU A 958 110.73 -104.79 -76.55
CA LEU A 958 112.21 -104.73 -76.45
C LEU A 958 112.91 -103.33 -76.45
N PRO A 959 114.13 -103.19 -75.87
CA PRO A 959 114.62 -103.61 -74.55
C PRO A 959 115.50 -102.49 -73.87
N VAL A 960 116.52 -102.85 -73.07
CA VAL A 960 117.67 -102.02 -72.54
C VAL A 960 117.54 -101.30 -71.17
N LEU A 961 117.97 -102.00 -70.10
CA LEU A 961 119.03 -101.68 -69.08
C LEU A 961 119.43 -100.21 -68.73
N PRO A 962 119.97 -99.89 -67.51
CA PRO A 962 119.71 -100.37 -66.10
C PRO A 962 119.47 -99.21 -65.03
N LEU A 963 118.83 -99.30 -63.80
CA LEU A 963 119.34 -99.49 -62.36
C LEU A 963 118.34 -99.04 -61.03
N ALA A 964 116.95 -99.31 -60.66
CA ALA A 964 115.97 -98.80 -59.42
C ALA A 964 114.52 -99.45 -58.71
N VAL A 965 113.54 -98.82 -57.82
CA VAL A 965 112.42 -99.32 -56.69
C VAL A 965 111.03 -98.43 -56.15
N VAL A 966 109.84 -98.51 -55.28
CA VAL A 966 108.62 -99.30 -54.46
C VAL A 966 107.41 -98.55 -53.46
N GLY A 967 106.16 -99.03 -52.87
CA GLY A 967 105.02 -98.37 -51.84
C GLY A 967 103.57 -98.99 -51.11
N SER A 968 102.61 -98.40 -50.15
CA SER A 968 101.21 -98.92 -49.39
C SER A 968 100.10 -98.12 -48.32
N ALA A 969 98.78 -98.51 -47.80
CA ALA A 969 97.61 -97.85 -46.81
C ALA A 969 96.08 -98.47 -46.19
N LEU A 970 94.91 -97.82 -45.57
CA LEU A 970 93.41 -98.30 -44.96
C LEU A 970 92.15 -97.29 -44.32
N THR A 971 90.76 -97.26 -43.77
CA THR A 971 89.28 -97.90 -43.32
C THR A 971 87.92 -96.92 -42.78
N SER A 972 86.55 -96.93 -42.19
CA SER A 972 85.14 -97.62 -41.58
C SER A 972 83.66 -96.75 -41.18
N LEU A 973 82.15 -96.75 -41.02
CA LEU A 973 80.49 -97.14 -41.11
C LEU A 973 79.02 -96.13 -40.78
N GLY A 974 77.52 -96.29 -40.89
CA GLY A 974 76.10 -95.45 -40.37
C GLY A 974 74.34 -95.39 -40.78
N LEU A 975 73.15 -94.55 -40.34
CA LEU A 975 71.54 -94.17 -40.83
C LEU A 975 70.08 -93.23 -40.20
N LEU A 976 68.92 -92.51 -40.86
CA LEU A 976 67.26 -91.88 -40.77
C LEU A 976 66.27 -90.47 -40.14
N LEU A 977 64.91 -89.75 -40.17
CA LEU A 977 63.35 -89.22 -40.80
C LEU A 977 62.05 -88.04 -40.23
N GLU A 978 60.66 -87.54 -40.70
CA GLU A 978 59.55 -86.18 -40.46
C GLU A 978 57.76 -85.71 -40.76
N TYR A 979 56.82 -84.56 -40.32
CA TYR A 979 55.41 -83.51 -40.70
C TYR A 979 53.58 -83.20 -40.49
N ASN A 980 52.62 -81.97 -40.45
CA ASN A 980 50.87 -81.56 -40.48
C ASN A 980 49.70 -80.10 -40.31
N ARG A 981 48.18 -79.79 -40.49
CA ARG A 981 47.01 -78.44 -40.28
C ARG A 981 45.17 -78.07 -40.48
N LYS A 982 44.17 -76.91 -40.17
CA LYS A 982 42.43 -76.46 -40.37
C LYS A 982 41.27 -75.00 -40.11
N LYS A 983 39.76 -74.64 -40.29
CA LYS A 983 38.59 -73.26 -40.11
C LYS A 983 36.73 -72.95 -40.18
N ARG A 984 35.74 -71.76 -39.94
CA ARG A 984 34.00 -71.29 -40.01
C ARG A 984 33.01 -69.71 -40.03
N ARG A 985 31.63 -68.96 -39.92
CA ARG A 985 29.85 -68.68 -39.75
C ARG A 985 28.70 -67.22 -40.04
N ASN A 986 27.23 -66.83 -39.70
CA ASN A 986 25.93 -65.67 -40.12
C ASN A 986 24.37 -64.96 -39.37
N ASP A 987 23.22 -64.01 -39.80
CA ASP A 987 21.48 -63.63 -39.54
C ASP A 987 20.29 -62.16 -39.41
N LYS A 988 18.75 -61.88 -39.32
CA LYS A 988 17.49 -60.64 -39.25
C LYS A 988 16.89 -59.98 -37.92
#